data_AF-A0A8J3SYT7-F1
#
_entry.id   AF-A0A8J3SYT7-F1
#
_cell.length_a   1.000
_cell.length_b   1.000
_cell.length_c   1.000
_cell.angle_alpha   90.00
_cell.angle_beta   90.00
_cell.angle_gamma   90.00
#
_symmetry.space_group_name_H-M   'P 1'
#
loop_
_entity.id
_entity.type
_entity.pdbx_description
1 polymer ?
#
loop_
_entity_poly.entity_id
_entity_poly.type
_entity_poly.pdbx_seq_one_letter_code
_entity_poly.pdbx_strand_id
1 'polypeptide(L)'
;MPANNPPDQSPGSGPQPDRTIAYRRNEGAQQHDQPHTQAYPQGYPQQGGYPAQGGGYPQGQSGYPQGAGGYQQAPPPYPQQSQPAYPQQNYGQQAQYGQQAYGQQSQYGQQAQHGQQAQHGQQAQYGQQAYQQQGYGQQAGWQPQNPEFLGAAQSSAPRRRGKKGWLVAVVAALVVALIGGGGAYAFNLLSGGGTQPDQVLPGNAFGYVRVDLDPAANQKLALFEIAKKFTVTKDSFTGDDPRKSLFDMIKKDSQDLSKVDYAADIEPWLGSRVGAAFLPPAKQGEEPRAVVAVQVTDQDKAKAGIAKLMGEEKYGIAFREDYALVTPTQAEADQAVSAAPLSENANFTSDQSDLGETGVLSFWMDAGKVAELAPELATQDPATLAKIKNLRVAGALRFDGSYAEVAGIARGGQALDMGEPEPSQIGRLPATTAAAVSISGLGDTLGKQWAEVMKTLNQSGNGQSFQQFVDQAQQRYGLALPADLVTLLGKNLTLALDANGLDGNAPKFGARIATDPAKAQEVVGKIEKFLADSGTTVPQIAKVPGDGVLVLASSQEYAAELAKEGTLADSETFKLAIPNAGSATFAAFVDLDKIEKFYLQNLQGDEKANAQVLRAVGISGSQNGGDADFSLRVLFN
;
A
#
# COMPACT_ATOMS: atom_id res chain seq x y z
N MET A 1 -31.61 55.72 -22.43
CA MET A 1 -31.90 56.74 -21.40
C MET A 1 -32.07 56.03 -20.05
N PRO A 2 -31.81 56.71 -18.91
CA PRO A 2 -31.47 56.10 -17.60
C PRO A 2 -32.73 55.88 -16.72
N ALA A 3 -32.71 55.51 -15.43
CA ALA A 3 -31.68 55.47 -14.35
C ALA A 3 -31.99 54.31 -13.35
N ASN A 4 -31.35 54.06 -12.20
CA ASN A 4 -30.59 54.92 -11.28
C ASN A 4 -29.71 54.09 -10.30
N ASN A 5 -28.61 54.67 -9.81
CA ASN A 5 -27.78 54.13 -8.70
C ASN A 5 -28.18 54.83 -7.37
N PRO A 6 -27.84 54.30 -6.17
CA PRO A 6 -26.80 54.95 -5.33
C PRO A 6 -26.01 53.91 -4.45
N PRO A 7 -25.20 54.27 -3.41
CA PRO A 7 -23.75 54.31 -3.56
C PRO A 7 -22.93 53.51 -2.50
N ASP A 8 -21.60 53.60 -2.62
CA ASP A 8 -20.56 52.95 -1.80
C ASP A 8 -20.77 52.94 -0.27
N GLN A 9 -20.42 51.80 0.35
CA GLN A 9 -19.83 51.72 1.69
C GLN A 9 -18.71 50.69 1.72
N SER A 10 -17.53 51.09 2.21
CA SER A 10 -16.34 50.25 2.31
C SER A 10 -16.46 49.19 3.43
N PRO A 11 -16.06 47.92 3.19
CA PRO A 11 -15.86 46.96 4.28
C PRO A 11 -14.57 47.26 5.05
N GLY A 12 -14.67 47.34 6.38
CA GLY A 12 -13.52 47.58 7.26
C GLY A 12 -12.59 46.37 7.39
N SER A 13 -11.33 46.64 7.74
CA SER A 13 -10.30 45.64 8.01
C SER A 13 -10.54 44.91 9.34
N GLY A 14 -10.57 43.57 9.28
CA GLY A 14 -10.58 42.67 10.44
C GLY A 14 -9.67 41.46 10.17
N PRO A 15 -8.97 40.88 11.17
CA PRO A 15 -7.75 40.15 10.89
C PRO A 15 -7.97 38.71 10.38
N GLN A 16 -7.25 38.34 9.33
CA GLN A 16 -7.05 36.93 8.95
C GLN A 16 -6.16 36.24 10.00
N PRO A 17 -6.55 35.07 10.53
CA PRO A 17 -5.64 34.25 11.31
C PRO A 17 -4.65 33.52 10.38
N ASP A 18 -3.44 34.06 10.29
CA ASP A 18 -2.28 33.38 9.71
C ASP A 18 -2.09 32.02 10.39
N ARG A 19 -2.07 30.94 9.60
CA ARG A 19 -1.82 29.56 10.04
C ARG A 19 -0.57 28.98 9.39
N THR A 20 0.53 29.73 9.43
CA THR A 20 1.87 29.18 9.24
C THR A 20 2.34 28.40 10.49
N ILE A 21 1.97 27.12 10.59
CA ILE A 21 2.59 26.20 11.57
C ILE A 21 3.86 25.60 10.95
N ALA A 22 4.99 26.24 11.22
CA ALA A 22 6.30 25.67 10.95
C ALA A 22 6.66 24.62 12.02
N TYR A 23 7.09 23.44 11.59
CA TYR A 23 7.66 22.42 12.48
C TYR A 23 8.95 22.94 13.13
N ARG A 24 8.92 23.22 14.44
CA ARG A 24 10.12 23.53 15.22
C ARG A 24 10.61 22.29 15.96
N ARG A 25 11.83 21.86 15.63
CA ARG A 25 12.60 20.83 16.34
C ARG A 25 12.82 21.25 17.80
N ASN A 26 12.54 20.34 18.74
CA ASN A 26 12.95 20.50 20.14
C ASN A 26 14.43 20.10 20.30
N GLU A 27 15.32 21.09 20.33
CA GLU A 27 16.67 20.94 20.88
C GLU A 27 16.81 21.94 22.03
N GLY A 28 17.05 21.43 23.24
CA GLY A 28 17.10 22.23 24.45
C GLY A 28 18.39 23.03 24.54
N ALA A 29 18.29 24.36 24.40
CA ALA A 29 19.35 25.29 24.78
C ALA A 29 18.83 26.19 25.91
N GLN A 30 19.49 26.10 27.07
CA GLN A 30 19.25 27.02 28.18
C GLN A 30 19.73 28.42 27.77
N GLN A 31 18.86 29.42 27.84
CA GLN A 31 19.29 30.81 27.99
C GLN A 31 18.27 31.58 28.84
N HIS A 32 18.79 32.15 29.93
CA HIS A 32 18.06 33.07 30.79
C HIS A 32 17.87 34.40 30.06
N ASP A 33 16.69 35.01 30.23
CA ASP A 33 16.59 36.46 30.34
C ASP A 33 15.55 36.82 31.40
N GLN A 34 15.94 37.70 32.32
CA GLN A 34 15.10 38.14 33.45
C GLN A 34 14.29 39.40 33.08
N PRO A 35 13.07 39.54 33.62
CA PRO A 35 12.43 40.85 33.74
C PRO A 35 12.67 41.45 35.14
N HIS A 36 13.25 42.65 35.13
CA HIS A 36 13.05 43.75 36.09
C HIS A 36 13.64 43.69 37.52
N THR A 37 13.81 44.91 38.04
CA THR A 37 14.71 45.33 39.12
C THR A 37 13.97 46.01 40.26
N GLN A 38 14.41 45.79 41.51
CA GLN A 38 14.38 46.66 42.72
C GLN A 38 14.32 45.79 44.00
N ALA A 39 14.86 46.12 45.18
CA ALA A 39 16.05 46.90 45.56
C ALA A 39 16.37 46.67 47.08
N TYR A 40 17.67 46.55 47.46
CA TYR A 40 18.23 46.60 48.84
C TYR A 40 17.88 45.49 49.88
N PRO A 41 18.67 45.31 50.97
CA PRO A 41 20.14 45.39 51.12
C PRO A 41 20.77 44.16 51.86
N GLN A 42 22.10 44.17 52.04
CA GLN A 42 22.91 43.10 52.67
C GLN A 42 22.78 42.96 54.21
N GLY A 43 23.06 41.75 54.71
CA GLY A 43 23.43 41.47 56.12
C GLY A 43 23.98 40.04 56.34
N TYR A 44 25.28 39.91 56.62
CA TYR A 44 26.00 38.69 57.08
C TYR A 44 25.87 38.51 58.62
N PRO A 45 26.41 37.47 59.34
CA PRO A 45 27.40 36.43 58.95
C PRO A 45 27.27 34.97 59.52
N GLN A 46 28.13 34.04 59.00
CA GLN A 46 28.75 32.82 59.64
C GLN A 46 27.83 31.65 60.11
N GLN A 47 28.11 30.34 59.90
CA GLN A 47 29.34 29.58 60.24
C GLN A 47 29.29 28.09 59.75
N GLY A 48 30.47 27.45 59.47
CA GLY A 48 30.68 25.98 59.30
C GLY A 48 30.42 25.37 57.90
N GLY A 49 31.15 24.35 57.38
CA GLY A 49 32.36 23.62 57.80
C GLY A 49 32.88 22.67 56.68
N TYR A 50 34.20 22.41 56.63
CA TYR A 50 35.02 21.75 55.57
C TYR A 50 34.87 20.20 55.39
N PRO A 51 35.62 19.49 54.48
CA PRO A 51 35.85 19.67 53.03
C PRO A 51 35.84 18.32 52.22
N ALA A 52 36.30 18.34 50.96
CA ALA A 52 36.59 17.15 50.12
C ALA A 52 38.02 17.14 49.52
N GLN A 53 38.54 15.96 49.16
CA GLN A 53 39.69 15.63 48.27
C GLN A 53 39.44 14.16 47.79
N GLY A 54 39.70 13.67 46.56
CA GLY A 54 40.82 13.86 45.61
C GLY A 54 41.75 12.63 45.71
N GLY A 55 42.26 11.95 44.67
CA GLY A 55 42.17 12.00 43.20
C GLY A 55 43.38 11.21 42.60
N GLY A 56 43.32 10.64 41.38
CA GLY A 56 44.52 10.13 40.68
C GLY A 56 44.43 8.83 39.86
N TYR A 57 44.87 8.91 38.60
CA TYR A 57 45.26 7.83 37.65
C TYR A 57 46.81 7.57 37.76
N PRO A 58 47.52 6.63 37.05
CA PRO A 58 47.24 6.07 35.71
C PRO A 58 47.71 4.61 35.38
N GLN A 59 47.80 4.33 34.06
CA GLN A 59 47.99 3.09 33.26
C GLN A 59 49.21 2.19 33.55
N GLY A 60 49.17 0.92 33.10
CA GLY A 60 50.38 0.08 32.89
C GLY A 60 50.19 -1.40 32.46
N GLN A 61 50.39 -1.68 31.17
CA GLN A 61 50.69 -2.94 30.43
C GLN A 61 50.96 -4.33 31.10
N SER A 62 50.52 -5.37 30.36
CA SER A 62 51.21 -6.64 30.01
C SER A 62 51.54 -7.73 31.06
N GLY A 63 51.13 -8.99 30.79
CA GLY A 63 51.83 -10.20 31.27
C GLY A 63 50.97 -11.46 31.49
N TYR A 64 51.16 -12.51 30.67
CA TYR A 64 50.84 -13.90 31.05
C TYR A 64 51.96 -14.46 31.95
N PRO A 65 51.68 -15.47 32.80
CA PRO A 65 52.20 -16.80 32.45
C PRO A 65 51.27 -17.98 32.78
N GLN A 66 51.64 -19.15 32.24
CA GLN A 66 50.99 -20.45 32.43
C GLN A 66 51.27 -21.08 33.81
N GLY A 67 50.40 -22.00 34.24
CA GLY A 67 50.67 -22.99 35.29
C GLY A 67 50.01 -24.34 34.92
N ALA A 68 50.70 -25.46 35.15
CA ALA A 68 50.33 -26.77 34.60
C ALA A 68 50.50 -27.95 35.59
N GLY A 69 49.74 -29.04 35.37
CA GLY A 69 49.75 -30.32 36.12
C GLY A 69 48.95 -30.28 37.43
N GLY A 70 48.29 -31.32 37.94
CA GLY A 70 48.02 -32.75 37.62
C GLY A 70 47.27 -33.33 38.86
N TYR A 71 46.51 -34.44 38.92
CA TYR A 71 46.55 -35.75 38.25
C TYR A 71 45.21 -36.52 38.42
N GLN A 72 44.86 -37.36 37.42
CA GLN A 72 44.29 -38.74 37.48
C GLN A 72 43.12 -39.15 38.43
N GLN A 73 42.05 -39.76 37.88
CA GLN A 73 41.81 -41.24 37.91
C GLN A 73 40.55 -41.71 37.13
N ALA A 74 40.59 -42.93 36.57
CA ALA A 74 39.53 -43.72 35.88
C ALA A 74 40.07 -45.17 35.65
N PRO A 75 39.38 -46.16 35.03
CA PRO A 75 37.94 -46.42 34.71
C PRO A 75 37.48 -47.70 35.49
N PRO A 76 36.88 -48.82 34.97
CA PRO A 76 35.88 -49.16 33.90
C PRO A 76 34.68 -49.99 34.50
N PRO A 77 33.98 -50.98 33.86
CA PRO A 77 33.69 -51.29 32.43
C PRO A 77 32.17 -51.45 32.07
N TYR A 78 31.90 -51.82 30.80
CA TYR A 78 30.59 -52.01 30.12
C TYR A 78 29.87 -53.36 30.38
N PRO A 79 28.67 -53.62 29.81
CA PRO A 79 28.59 -54.27 28.47
C PRO A 79 27.51 -53.73 27.49
N GLN A 80 27.40 -54.38 26.32
CA GLN A 80 26.79 -53.90 25.05
C GLN A 80 25.82 -54.96 24.45
N GLN A 81 24.82 -54.54 23.65
CA GLN A 81 24.05 -55.41 22.73
C GLN A 81 23.72 -54.69 21.40
N SER A 82 23.32 -55.42 20.35
CA SER A 82 23.84 -55.18 18.99
C SER A 82 22.92 -55.49 17.79
N GLN A 83 22.94 -54.58 16.79
CA GLN A 83 22.77 -54.80 15.32
C GLN A 83 21.41 -55.34 14.77
N PRO A 84 21.12 -55.30 13.43
CA PRO A 84 22.00 -55.01 12.26
C PRO A 84 21.49 -53.96 11.24
N ALA A 85 22.27 -53.73 10.17
CA ALA A 85 22.00 -52.83 9.05
C ALA A 85 22.15 -53.54 7.67
N TYR A 86 21.64 -52.94 6.58
CA TYR A 86 21.86 -53.37 5.19
C TYR A 86 22.13 -52.18 4.24
N PRO A 87 22.81 -52.38 3.07
CA PRO A 87 23.46 -51.27 2.33
C PRO A 87 23.04 -51.09 0.85
N GLN A 88 23.33 -49.90 0.28
CA GLN A 88 23.54 -49.65 -1.17
C GLN A 88 24.54 -48.48 -1.30
N GLN A 89 25.80 -48.72 -1.68
CA GLN A 89 26.38 -48.88 -3.03
C GLN A 89 26.63 -47.56 -3.79
N ASN A 90 27.87 -47.44 -4.29
CA ASN A 90 28.45 -46.28 -4.96
C ASN A 90 29.33 -46.76 -6.12
N TYR A 91 29.18 -46.16 -7.30
CA TYR A 91 30.01 -46.24 -8.52
C TYR A 91 29.72 -44.95 -9.31
N GLY A 92 30.61 -44.33 -10.10
CA GLY A 92 31.96 -44.68 -10.56
C GLY A 92 32.22 -43.95 -11.89
N GLN A 93 33.39 -43.34 -12.09
CA GLN A 93 33.70 -42.50 -13.28
C GLN A 93 34.00 -43.32 -14.56
N GLN A 94 33.76 -42.78 -15.78
CA GLN A 94 34.80 -42.36 -16.77
C GLN A 94 34.34 -42.14 -18.24
N ALA A 95 34.99 -41.15 -18.88
CA ALA A 95 35.54 -41.07 -20.27
C ALA A 95 34.67 -41.14 -21.57
N GLN A 96 34.52 -39.97 -22.20
CA GLN A 96 34.98 -39.57 -23.57
C GLN A 96 35.07 -40.60 -24.74
N TYR A 97 34.22 -40.43 -25.76
CA TYR A 97 34.44 -40.50 -27.25
C TYR A 97 33.09 -40.14 -27.96
N GLY A 98 32.96 -39.72 -29.23
CA GLY A 98 33.89 -39.42 -30.34
C GLY A 98 33.21 -38.64 -31.51
N GLN A 99 33.87 -38.50 -32.67
CA GLN A 99 33.40 -37.76 -33.88
C GLN A 99 32.35 -38.48 -34.75
N GLN A 100 31.52 -37.74 -35.52
CA GLN A 100 31.66 -37.58 -36.99
C GLN A 100 30.56 -36.70 -37.64
N ALA A 101 30.79 -36.25 -38.89
CA ALA A 101 29.98 -35.26 -39.62
C ALA A 101 29.59 -35.71 -41.05
N TYR A 102 28.43 -35.24 -41.52
CA TYR A 102 27.94 -35.15 -42.91
C TYR A 102 26.83 -34.07 -42.91
N GLY A 103 26.51 -33.31 -43.97
CA GLY A 103 27.02 -33.20 -45.34
C GLY A 103 26.14 -32.17 -46.09
N GLN A 104 26.66 -31.49 -47.12
CA GLN A 104 25.92 -30.43 -47.86
C GLN A 104 24.76 -30.98 -48.72
N GLN A 105 23.82 -30.11 -49.15
CA GLN A 105 23.77 -29.60 -50.54
C GLN A 105 22.59 -28.61 -50.78
N SER A 106 22.78 -27.66 -51.70
CA SER A 106 21.79 -26.64 -52.11
C SER A 106 21.36 -26.82 -53.57
N GLN A 107 20.13 -26.43 -53.96
CA GLN A 107 19.86 -25.94 -55.33
C GLN A 107 18.52 -25.20 -55.55
N TYR A 108 18.58 -24.00 -56.16
CA TYR A 108 17.73 -23.34 -57.20
C TYR A 108 16.20 -23.65 -57.32
N GLY A 109 15.32 -22.72 -57.75
CA GLY A 109 15.45 -21.30 -58.17
C GLY A 109 14.24 -20.80 -59.02
N GLN A 110 14.27 -19.51 -59.44
CA GLN A 110 13.36 -18.81 -60.41
C GLN A 110 11.89 -18.52 -59.97
N GLN A 111 11.34 -17.28 -59.98
CA GLN A 111 11.15 -16.20 -61.02
C GLN A 111 9.80 -16.38 -61.78
N ALA A 112 8.68 -15.79 -61.33
CA ALA A 112 8.14 -14.42 -61.55
C ALA A 112 7.21 -14.26 -62.79
N GLN A 113 5.99 -13.71 -62.64
CA GLN A 113 5.37 -12.71 -63.56
C GLN A 113 3.97 -12.15 -63.16
N HIS A 114 3.67 -11.00 -63.77
CA HIS A 114 2.58 -9.99 -63.67
C HIS A 114 1.07 -10.37 -63.73
N GLY A 115 0.21 -9.41 -63.34
CA GLY A 115 -1.17 -9.20 -63.83
C GLY A 115 -2.20 -8.81 -62.75
N GLN A 116 -2.40 -7.53 -62.40
CA GLN A 116 -3.37 -6.53 -62.93
C GLN A 116 -4.89 -6.66 -62.56
N GLN A 117 -5.38 -5.59 -61.91
CA GLN A 117 -6.71 -4.93 -61.95
C GLN A 117 -8.04 -5.55 -61.42
N ALA A 118 -8.67 -4.76 -60.53
CA ALA A 118 -10.12 -4.45 -60.36
C ALA A 118 -11.11 -5.60 -60.01
N GLN A 119 -12.22 -5.43 -59.26
CA GLN A 119 -13.17 -4.31 -59.14
C GLN A 119 -14.09 -4.48 -57.89
N HIS A 120 -14.97 -3.50 -57.61
CA HIS A 120 -15.97 -3.50 -56.51
C HIS A 120 -16.97 -4.69 -56.49
N GLY A 121 -17.51 -5.01 -55.30
CA GLY A 121 -18.73 -5.82 -55.15
C GLY A 121 -19.22 -5.90 -53.69
N GLN A 122 -20.53 -5.79 -53.44
CA GLN A 122 -21.13 -5.75 -52.09
C GLN A 122 -21.61 -7.13 -51.59
N GLN A 123 -21.80 -7.21 -50.26
CA GLN A 123 -22.80 -8.01 -49.53
C GLN A 123 -23.08 -9.48 -49.90
N ALA A 124 -22.96 -10.37 -48.90
CA ALA A 124 -24.06 -11.29 -48.53
C ALA A 124 -23.90 -11.80 -47.09
N GLN A 125 -24.99 -11.75 -46.32
CA GLN A 125 -25.13 -12.34 -45.00
C GLN A 125 -25.67 -13.78 -45.16
N TYR A 126 -25.00 -14.78 -44.59
CA TYR A 126 -25.56 -16.11 -44.37
C TYR A 126 -25.18 -16.62 -42.98
N GLY A 127 -26.17 -17.05 -42.22
CA GLY A 127 -25.98 -17.69 -40.92
C GLY A 127 -25.95 -19.22 -41.02
N GLN A 128 -25.48 -19.87 -39.95
CA GLN A 128 -25.58 -21.30 -39.62
C GLN A 128 -24.80 -21.50 -38.29
N GLN A 129 -25.03 -22.50 -37.44
CA GLN A 129 -26.15 -23.41 -37.24
C GLN A 129 -26.03 -23.96 -35.80
N ALA A 130 -27.13 -24.37 -35.16
CA ALA A 130 -27.05 -25.00 -33.84
C ALA A 130 -26.68 -26.50 -33.96
N TYR A 131 -25.81 -26.98 -33.08
CA TYR A 131 -25.64 -28.40 -32.79
C TYR A 131 -25.64 -28.64 -31.29
N GLN A 132 -26.52 -29.53 -30.83
CA GLN A 132 -26.45 -30.12 -29.48
C GLN A 132 -25.66 -31.43 -29.52
N GLN A 133 -24.96 -31.76 -28.44
CA GLN A 133 -24.79 -33.14 -27.98
C GLN A 133 -24.82 -33.21 -26.44
N GLN A 134 -25.36 -34.33 -25.94
CA GLN A 134 -25.48 -34.68 -24.51
C GLN A 134 -24.32 -35.61 -24.08
N GLY A 135 -23.99 -35.70 -22.78
CA GLY A 135 -23.12 -36.79 -22.31
C GLY A 135 -22.52 -36.71 -20.90
N TYR A 136 -23.33 -36.99 -19.87
CA TYR A 136 -22.96 -37.61 -18.57
C TYR A 136 -21.68 -37.22 -17.80
N GLY A 137 -21.85 -36.37 -16.78
CA GLY A 137 -21.59 -36.61 -15.33
C GLY A 137 -20.22 -37.10 -14.81
N GLN A 138 -19.72 -36.42 -13.75
CA GLN A 138 -18.85 -36.93 -12.66
C GLN A 138 -18.90 -35.95 -11.45
N GLN A 139 -18.32 -36.33 -10.31
CA GLN A 139 -18.66 -35.83 -8.96
C GLN A 139 -18.10 -34.46 -8.55
N ALA A 140 -18.75 -33.86 -7.55
CA ALA A 140 -18.32 -32.62 -6.90
C ALA A 140 -17.11 -32.83 -5.98
N GLY A 141 -16.11 -31.95 -6.10
CA GLY A 141 -15.02 -31.78 -5.13
C GLY A 141 -14.88 -30.30 -4.80
N TRP A 142 -15.06 -29.94 -3.52
CA TRP A 142 -14.82 -28.58 -3.05
C TRP A 142 -13.31 -28.32 -2.95
N GLN A 143 -12.83 -27.31 -3.67
CA GLN A 143 -11.52 -26.70 -3.43
C GLN A 143 -11.74 -25.27 -2.90
N PRO A 144 -11.07 -24.86 -1.80
CA PRO A 144 -11.24 -23.53 -1.25
C PRO A 144 -10.59 -22.49 -2.17
N GLN A 145 -11.38 -21.51 -2.63
CA GLN A 145 -10.85 -20.32 -3.30
C GLN A 145 -10.23 -19.39 -2.25
N ASN A 146 -8.92 -19.19 -2.34
CA ASN A 146 -8.27 -18.07 -1.65
C ASN A 146 -8.77 -16.74 -2.25
N PRO A 147 -9.00 -15.70 -1.44
CA PRO A 147 -9.27 -14.36 -1.96
C PRO A 147 -7.99 -13.72 -2.51
N GLU A 148 -7.73 -13.88 -3.80
CA GLU A 148 -6.71 -13.14 -4.55
C GLU A 148 -7.14 -11.68 -4.75
N PHE A 149 -7.10 -10.89 -3.67
CA PHE A 149 -7.00 -9.43 -3.78
C PHE A 149 -5.52 -9.05 -3.89
N LEU A 150 -5.17 -8.13 -4.81
CA LEU A 150 -3.80 -7.71 -5.17
C LEU A 150 -3.03 -8.59 -6.19
N GLY A 151 -3.73 -9.40 -7.00
CA GLY A 151 -3.13 -10.01 -8.20
C GLY A 151 -3.06 -9.03 -9.39
N ALA A 152 -1.85 -8.77 -9.91
CA ALA A 152 -1.69 -8.01 -11.15
C ALA A 152 -2.35 -8.76 -12.32
N ALA A 153 -3.16 -8.08 -13.14
CA ALA A 153 -3.94 -8.69 -14.21
C ALA A 153 -3.06 -9.19 -15.39
N GLN A 154 -2.48 -10.39 -15.25
CA GLN A 154 -1.84 -11.13 -16.33
C GLN A 154 -2.88 -11.60 -17.35
N SER A 155 -3.27 -10.68 -18.24
CA SER A 155 -4.14 -10.97 -19.38
C SER A 155 -3.33 -11.58 -20.53
N SER A 156 -3.05 -12.88 -20.43
CA SER A 156 -2.44 -13.67 -21.51
C SER A 156 -3.42 -13.91 -22.66
N ALA A 157 -3.67 -12.87 -23.45
CA ALA A 157 -4.27 -12.95 -24.78
C ALA A 157 -3.36 -12.20 -25.76
N PRO A 158 -3.06 -12.74 -26.96
CA PRO A 158 -2.21 -12.06 -27.93
C PRO A 158 -2.94 -10.87 -28.57
N ARG A 159 -2.98 -9.74 -27.85
CA ARG A 159 -3.43 -8.45 -28.39
C ARG A 159 -2.52 -8.08 -29.56
N ARG A 160 -3.08 -8.06 -30.77
CA ARG A 160 -2.41 -7.49 -31.94
C ARG A 160 -2.03 -6.04 -31.62
N ARG A 161 -0.72 -5.73 -31.55
CA ARG A 161 -0.19 -4.38 -31.33
C ARG A 161 -0.77 -3.42 -32.40
N GLY A 162 -1.75 -2.62 -32.01
CA GLY A 162 -2.09 -1.41 -32.74
C GLY A 162 -0.96 -0.39 -32.54
N LYS A 163 -0.51 0.27 -33.61
CA LYS A 163 0.63 1.21 -33.61
C LYS A 163 0.40 2.53 -32.85
N LYS A 164 -0.48 2.56 -31.85
CA LYS A 164 -0.92 3.78 -31.13
C LYS A 164 -0.81 3.67 -29.61
N GLY A 165 -1.09 2.51 -29.02
CA GLY A 165 -0.95 2.29 -27.57
C GLY A 165 0.49 2.17 -27.05
N TRP A 166 1.50 2.44 -27.88
CA TRP A 166 2.91 2.28 -27.49
C TRP A 166 3.35 3.34 -26.48
N LEU A 167 2.83 4.57 -26.55
CA LEU A 167 3.17 5.61 -25.58
C LEU A 167 2.62 5.27 -24.19
N VAL A 168 1.38 4.76 -24.08
CA VAL A 168 0.87 4.25 -22.79
C VAL A 168 1.72 3.09 -22.28
N ALA A 169 2.21 2.21 -23.17
CA ALA A 169 3.11 1.13 -22.79
C ALA A 169 4.52 1.61 -22.40
N VAL A 170 5.05 2.69 -23.00
CA VAL A 170 6.37 3.27 -22.67
C VAL A 170 6.30 4.17 -21.43
N VAL A 171 5.20 4.90 -21.23
CA VAL A 171 4.92 5.65 -19.99
C VAL A 171 4.67 4.68 -18.85
N ALA A 172 3.88 3.62 -19.06
CA ALA A 172 3.73 2.56 -18.06
C ALA A 172 5.06 1.82 -17.85
N ALA A 173 5.87 1.57 -18.88
CA ALA A 173 7.19 0.98 -18.72
C ALA A 173 8.15 1.91 -17.97
N LEU A 174 8.13 3.22 -18.18
CA LEU A 174 8.90 4.24 -17.44
C LEU A 174 8.42 4.41 -16.00
N VAL A 175 7.12 4.32 -15.76
CA VAL A 175 6.54 4.42 -14.41
C VAL A 175 6.77 3.12 -13.63
N VAL A 176 6.48 1.94 -14.20
CA VAL A 176 6.82 0.62 -13.61
C VAL A 176 8.34 0.49 -13.43
N ALA A 177 9.12 1.00 -14.37
CA ALA A 177 10.57 1.13 -14.27
C ALA A 177 11.01 1.84 -13.00
N LEU A 178 10.39 2.98 -12.68
CA LEU A 178 10.67 3.79 -11.50
C LEU A 178 10.04 3.26 -10.21
N ILE A 179 9.20 2.21 -10.29
CA ILE A 179 8.47 1.64 -9.16
C ILE A 179 9.14 0.36 -8.60
N GLY A 180 9.97 -0.33 -9.40
CA GLY A 180 10.61 -1.58 -9.00
C GLY A 180 12.08 -1.45 -8.58
N GLY A 181 12.36 -1.31 -7.27
CA GLY A 181 13.70 -1.61 -6.74
C GLY A 181 14.18 -0.74 -5.58
N GLY A 182 14.40 -1.35 -4.41
CA GLY A 182 15.10 -0.73 -3.29
C GLY A 182 16.62 -0.67 -3.54
N GLY A 183 17.15 0.55 -3.63
CA GLY A 183 18.57 0.92 -3.67
C GLY A 183 18.72 2.32 -3.06
N ALA A 184 19.88 2.67 -2.51
CA ALA A 184 20.06 3.88 -1.68
C ALA A 184 21.20 4.72 -2.21
N TYR A 185 21.06 6.02 -2.02
CA TYR A 185 22.02 7.00 -2.47
C TYR A 185 23.03 7.35 -1.37
N ALA A 186 24.32 7.37 -1.74
CA ALA A 186 25.34 8.05 -0.96
C ALA A 186 25.01 9.55 -0.80
N PHE A 187 25.19 10.08 0.40
CA PHE A 187 24.80 11.45 0.74
C PHE A 187 25.67 12.51 0.06
N ASN A 188 25.05 13.38 -0.72
CA ASN A 188 25.49 14.77 -0.88
C ASN A 188 24.35 15.73 -0.48
N LEU A 189 24.50 16.27 0.73
CA LEU A 189 23.96 17.53 1.28
C LEU A 189 22.70 18.16 0.66
N LEU A 190 21.55 17.88 1.30
CA LEU A 190 20.39 18.78 1.48
C LEU A 190 19.71 19.38 0.22
N SER A 191 18.78 18.64 -0.40
CA SER A 191 17.67 19.26 -1.17
C SER A 191 16.41 18.39 -1.33
N GLY A 192 15.59 18.28 -0.27
CA GLY A 192 14.17 17.87 -0.44
C GLY A 192 13.32 18.97 -1.08
N GLY A 193 13.84 19.63 -2.12
CA GLY A 193 13.29 20.84 -2.73
C GLY A 193 13.82 21.06 -4.15
N GLY A 194 13.49 22.20 -4.73
CA GLY A 194 13.56 22.42 -6.19
C GLY A 194 12.24 22.05 -6.87
N THR A 195 12.13 22.39 -8.15
CA THR A 195 10.89 22.31 -8.92
C THR A 195 10.32 20.89 -8.91
N GLN A 196 9.01 20.79 -8.70
CA GLN A 196 8.28 19.51 -8.68
C GLN A 196 7.61 19.24 -10.03
N PRO A 197 7.36 17.97 -10.42
CA PRO A 197 6.74 17.66 -11.70
C PRO A 197 5.37 18.31 -11.92
N ASP A 198 4.57 18.53 -10.87
CA ASP A 198 3.29 19.24 -10.94
C ASP A 198 3.41 20.75 -11.22
N GLN A 199 4.59 21.35 -10.98
CA GLN A 199 4.86 22.75 -11.33
C GLN A 199 5.18 22.93 -12.82
N VAL A 200 5.52 21.85 -13.52
CA VAL A 200 5.81 21.89 -14.96
C VAL A 200 4.75 21.22 -15.83
N LEU A 201 4.07 20.19 -15.33
CA LEU A 201 3.05 19.42 -16.07
C LEU A 201 1.73 20.21 -16.22
N PRO A 202 0.96 20.00 -17.32
CA PRO A 202 -0.27 20.76 -17.57
C PRO A 202 -1.39 20.52 -16.55
N GLY A 203 -1.96 21.61 -16.02
CA GLY A 203 -2.95 21.57 -14.94
C GLY A 203 -4.37 21.20 -15.35
N ASN A 204 -4.64 20.99 -16.64
CA ASN A 204 -5.87 20.34 -17.09
C ASN A 204 -5.83 18.81 -16.99
N ALA A 205 -4.79 18.24 -16.37
CA ALA A 205 -4.71 16.81 -16.10
C ALA A 205 -5.90 16.27 -15.30
N PHE A 206 -6.28 15.03 -15.58
CA PHE A 206 -7.19 14.23 -14.76
C PHE A 206 -6.47 13.11 -14.01
N GLY A 207 -5.18 12.90 -14.28
CA GLY A 207 -4.35 11.93 -13.55
C GLY A 207 -2.91 12.41 -13.48
N TYR A 208 -2.25 12.11 -12.37
CA TYR A 208 -0.87 12.47 -12.07
C TYR A 208 -0.19 11.33 -11.33
N VAL A 209 1.06 11.06 -11.69
CA VAL A 209 1.98 10.18 -10.94
C VAL A 209 3.32 10.89 -10.84
N ARG A 210 3.97 10.82 -9.68
CA ARG A 210 5.31 11.32 -9.40
C ARG A 210 6.13 10.23 -8.71
N VAL A 211 7.37 10.08 -9.13
CA VAL A 211 8.42 9.36 -8.41
C VAL A 211 9.54 10.35 -8.08
N ASP A 212 9.97 10.35 -6.82
CA ASP A 212 11.03 11.21 -6.30
C ASP A 212 12.12 10.36 -5.65
N LEU A 213 13.29 10.33 -6.30
CA LEU A 213 14.50 9.65 -5.86
C LEU A 213 15.40 10.59 -5.02
N ASP A 214 15.00 11.86 -4.88
CA ASP A 214 15.54 12.85 -3.96
C ASP A 214 14.43 13.37 -3.01
N PRO A 215 13.78 12.46 -2.23
CA PRO A 215 12.73 12.86 -1.29
C PRO A 215 13.33 13.63 -0.10
N ALA A 216 12.46 14.11 0.79
CA ALA A 216 12.85 14.83 2.00
C ALA A 216 13.89 14.06 2.85
N ALA A 217 14.75 14.78 3.57
CA ALA A 217 15.93 14.18 4.22
C ALA A 217 15.58 13.10 5.26
N ASN A 218 14.45 13.24 5.95
CA ASN A 218 13.85 12.21 6.82
C ASN A 218 13.52 10.93 6.04
N GLN A 219 12.87 11.06 4.87
CA GLN A 219 12.50 9.93 4.00
C GLN A 219 13.73 9.16 3.51
N LYS A 220 14.82 9.86 3.19
CA LYS A 220 16.10 9.22 2.79
C LYS A 220 16.76 8.46 3.93
N LEU A 221 16.84 9.07 5.12
CA LEU A 221 17.40 8.43 6.31
C LEU A 221 16.59 7.20 6.70
N ALA A 222 15.26 7.35 6.75
CA ALA A 222 14.31 6.26 6.99
C ALA A 222 14.51 5.09 6.02
N LEU A 223 14.52 5.36 4.71
CA LEU A 223 14.74 4.33 3.70
C LEU A 223 16.09 3.62 3.91
N PHE A 224 17.16 4.35 4.25
CA PHE A 224 18.50 3.81 4.51
C PHE A 224 18.63 3.06 5.86
N GLU A 225 17.78 3.36 6.84
CA GLU A 225 17.69 2.61 8.10
C GLU A 225 16.92 1.31 7.91
N ILE A 226 15.74 1.36 7.26
CA ILE A 226 14.94 0.18 6.89
C ILE A 226 15.75 -0.77 6.01
N ALA A 227 16.35 -0.22 4.96
CA ALA A 227 17.30 -0.86 4.05
C ALA A 227 18.27 -1.85 4.71
N LYS A 228 18.96 -1.40 5.76
CA LYS A 228 20.01 -2.16 6.44
C LYS A 228 19.49 -3.35 7.23
N LYS A 229 18.21 -3.36 7.60
CA LYS A 229 17.59 -4.44 8.38
C LYS A 229 17.43 -5.71 7.54
N PHE A 230 17.25 -5.58 6.22
CA PHE A 230 16.97 -6.70 5.31
C PHE A 230 18.25 -7.27 4.67
N THR A 231 18.43 -8.58 4.73
CA THR A 231 19.62 -9.26 4.18
C THR A 231 19.67 -9.26 2.66
N VAL A 232 18.50 -9.24 2.00
CA VAL A 232 18.37 -9.22 0.53
C VAL A 232 18.69 -7.85 -0.08
N THR A 233 18.66 -6.79 0.72
CA THR A 233 18.94 -5.43 0.23
C THR A 233 20.18 -4.78 0.85
N LYS A 234 20.69 -5.22 2.02
CA LYS A 234 21.91 -4.68 2.66
C LYS A 234 23.08 -4.43 1.70
N ASP A 235 23.29 -5.32 0.73
CA ASP A 235 24.39 -5.26 -0.25
C ASP A 235 23.98 -4.45 -1.51
N SER A 236 22.69 -4.37 -1.83
CA SER A 236 22.12 -3.48 -2.86
C SER A 236 22.28 -1.98 -2.53
N PHE A 237 22.68 -1.68 -1.30
CA PHE A 237 22.95 -0.33 -0.78
C PHE A 237 24.44 0.04 -0.75
N THR A 238 25.31 -0.77 -1.37
CA THR A 238 26.77 -0.54 -1.43
C THR A 238 27.27 0.01 -2.77
N GLY A 239 26.36 0.32 -3.71
CA GLY A 239 26.67 0.93 -5.02
C GLY A 239 26.42 2.45 -5.06
N ASP A 240 27.05 3.13 -6.01
CA ASP A 240 27.12 4.60 -6.05
C ASP A 240 25.83 5.32 -6.55
N ASP A 241 24.93 4.64 -7.28
CA ASP A 241 23.70 5.25 -7.82
C ASP A 241 22.49 4.28 -7.88
N PRO A 242 21.41 4.49 -7.10
CA PRO A 242 20.17 3.71 -7.21
C PRO A 242 19.41 3.90 -8.53
N ARG A 243 19.54 5.05 -9.21
CA ARG A 243 18.96 5.27 -10.55
C ARG A 243 19.57 4.32 -11.57
N LYS A 244 20.85 3.96 -11.39
CA LYS A 244 21.52 2.93 -12.20
C LYS A 244 20.98 1.53 -11.89
N SER A 245 20.85 1.15 -10.62
CA SER A 245 20.31 -0.16 -10.22
C SER A 245 18.90 -0.39 -10.76
N LEU A 246 18.09 0.67 -10.73
CA LEU A 246 16.76 0.73 -11.33
C LEU A 246 16.83 0.53 -12.85
N PHE A 247 17.64 1.34 -13.56
CA PHE A 247 17.89 1.21 -14.99
C PHE A 247 18.32 -0.20 -15.41
N ASP A 248 19.24 -0.81 -14.68
CA ASP A 248 19.73 -2.16 -14.91
C ASP A 248 18.66 -3.24 -14.67
N MET A 249 17.63 -2.99 -13.84
CA MET A 249 16.48 -3.88 -13.71
C MET A 249 15.62 -3.82 -14.98
N ILE A 250 15.26 -2.61 -15.41
CA ILE A 250 14.38 -2.37 -16.57
C ILE A 250 15.01 -2.88 -17.86
N LYS A 251 16.33 -2.69 -18.00
CA LYS A 251 17.13 -3.11 -19.15
C LYS A 251 17.21 -4.64 -19.28
N LYS A 252 17.04 -5.42 -18.21
CA LYS A 252 16.94 -6.89 -18.30
C LYS A 252 15.69 -7.33 -19.04
N ASP A 253 14.57 -6.65 -18.81
CA ASP A 253 13.27 -7.01 -19.37
C ASP A 253 12.97 -6.27 -20.71
N SER A 254 13.79 -5.28 -21.07
CA SER A 254 13.58 -4.40 -22.24
C SER A 254 14.67 -4.59 -23.31
N GLN A 255 14.34 -5.35 -24.37
CA GLN A 255 15.27 -5.55 -25.50
C GLN A 255 15.72 -4.24 -26.16
N ASP A 256 14.85 -3.23 -26.20
CA ASP A 256 15.13 -1.94 -26.85
C ASP A 256 16.19 -1.12 -26.06
N LEU A 257 16.23 -1.25 -24.73
CA LEU A 257 17.21 -0.58 -23.86
C LEU A 257 18.58 -1.28 -23.80
N SER A 258 18.74 -2.45 -24.44
CA SER A 258 20.01 -3.20 -24.45
C SER A 258 21.20 -2.37 -24.93
N LYS A 259 20.98 -1.41 -25.83
CA LYS A 259 21.98 -0.52 -26.46
C LYS A 259 22.27 0.77 -25.69
N VAL A 260 21.55 1.03 -24.60
CA VAL A 260 21.69 2.26 -23.79
C VAL A 260 22.55 1.95 -22.57
N ASP A 261 23.63 2.69 -22.40
CA ASP A 261 24.52 2.63 -21.25
C ASP A 261 24.13 3.70 -20.23
N TYR A 262 23.99 3.32 -18.96
CA TYR A 262 23.54 4.27 -17.94
C TYR A 262 24.50 5.44 -17.76
N ALA A 263 25.80 5.16 -17.60
CA ALA A 263 26.80 6.16 -17.23
C ALA A 263 27.13 7.10 -18.39
N ALA A 264 27.08 6.60 -19.64
CA ALA A 264 27.30 7.43 -20.83
C ALA A 264 26.04 8.17 -21.30
N ASP A 265 24.86 7.55 -21.24
CA ASP A 265 23.66 8.02 -21.95
C ASP A 265 22.53 8.54 -21.05
N ILE A 266 22.61 8.38 -19.72
CA ILE A 266 21.53 8.74 -18.78
C ILE A 266 22.05 9.58 -17.60
N GLU A 267 23.01 9.04 -16.84
CA GLU A 267 23.63 9.70 -15.69
C GLU A 267 24.07 11.16 -15.94
N PRO A 268 24.64 11.54 -17.11
CA PRO A 268 25.16 12.89 -17.32
C PRO A 268 24.10 14.01 -17.42
N TRP A 269 22.82 13.65 -17.44
CA TRP A 269 21.70 14.60 -17.58
C TRP A 269 20.47 14.27 -16.73
N LEU A 270 20.28 13.02 -16.28
CA LEU A 270 19.10 12.66 -15.49
C LEU A 270 19.16 13.32 -14.11
N GLY A 271 18.06 13.95 -13.69
CA GLY A 271 17.85 14.45 -12.34
C GLY A 271 17.44 13.35 -11.36
N SER A 272 16.55 13.70 -10.43
CA SER A 272 16.06 12.79 -9.37
C SER A 272 14.55 12.59 -9.40
N ARG A 273 13.81 13.39 -10.17
CA ARG A 273 12.35 13.41 -10.19
C ARG A 273 11.80 13.10 -11.57
N VAL A 274 10.72 12.32 -11.61
CA VAL A 274 9.93 12.08 -12.82
C VAL A 274 8.46 12.17 -12.46
N GLY A 275 7.67 12.82 -13.31
CA GLY A 275 6.23 12.79 -13.23
C GLY A 275 5.57 12.50 -14.57
N ALA A 276 4.35 11.99 -14.52
CA ALA A 276 3.50 11.81 -15.68
C ALA A 276 2.13 12.45 -15.41
N ALA A 277 1.60 13.18 -16.39
CA ALA A 277 0.24 13.72 -16.37
C ALA A 277 -0.58 13.11 -17.50
N PHE A 278 -1.81 12.70 -17.18
CA PHE A 278 -2.82 12.21 -18.11
C PHE A 278 -3.83 13.33 -18.38
N LEU A 279 -3.92 13.74 -19.64
CA LEU A 279 -4.68 14.91 -20.09
C LEU A 279 -5.88 14.48 -20.94
N PRO A 280 -6.97 15.26 -20.93
CA PRO A 280 -8.08 15.06 -21.86
C PRO A 280 -7.61 15.00 -23.32
N PRO A 281 -8.30 14.19 -24.16
CA PRO A 281 -7.99 14.09 -25.58
C PRO A 281 -8.15 15.45 -26.27
N ALA A 282 -7.38 15.69 -27.34
CA ALA A 282 -7.44 16.96 -28.05
C ALA A 282 -8.78 17.16 -28.79
N LYS A 283 -9.47 16.06 -29.15
CA LYS A 283 -10.83 16.04 -29.68
C LYS A 283 -11.63 14.90 -29.07
N GLN A 284 -12.96 15.05 -29.03
CA GLN A 284 -13.86 14.00 -28.58
C GLN A 284 -13.72 12.75 -29.47
N GLY A 285 -13.53 11.58 -28.84
CA GLY A 285 -13.30 10.30 -29.54
C GLY A 285 -11.84 10.01 -29.92
N GLU A 286 -10.89 10.85 -29.55
CA GLU A 286 -9.45 10.52 -29.57
C GLU A 286 -9.02 9.90 -28.21
N GLU A 287 -7.88 9.20 -28.19
CA GLU A 287 -7.31 8.63 -26.97
C GLU A 287 -6.83 9.75 -26.01
N PRO A 288 -6.92 9.58 -24.68
CA PRO A 288 -6.32 10.49 -23.72
C PRO A 288 -4.82 10.68 -23.97
N ARG A 289 -4.33 11.90 -23.74
CA ARG A 289 -2.91 12.24 -23.98
C ARG A 289 -2.11 12.06 -22.71
N ALA A 290 -0.82 11.80 -22.84
CA ALA A 290 0.09 11.75 -21.70
C ALA A 290 1.32 12.64 -21.95
N VAL A 291 1.79 13.28 -20.88
CA VAL A 291 3.02 14.07 -20.84
C VAL A 291 3.90 13.52 -19.74
N VAL A 292 5.16 13.20 -20.03
CA VAL A 292 6.15 12.81 -19.02
C VAL A 292 7.08 13.99 -18.80
N ALA A 293 7.20 14.47 -17.57
CA ALA A 293 8.22 15.41 -17.15
C ALA A 293 9.37 14.63 -16.50
N VAL A 294 10.53 14.63 -17.13
CA VAL A 294 11.78 14.07 -16.57
C VAL A 294 12.64 15.24 -16.11
N GLN A 295 13.06 15.24 -14.84
CA GLN A 295 13.99 16.26 -14.35
C GLN A 295 15.35 16.10 -15.03
N VAL A 296 15.97 17.20 -15.45
CA VAL A 296 17.23 17.24 -16.19
C VAL A 296 18.23 18.21 -15.59
N THR A 297 19.49 17.79 -15.52
CA THR A 297 20.63 18.62 -15.08
C THR A 297 21.35 19.31 -16.25
N ASP A 298 21.17 18.81 -17.47
CA ASP A 298 21.76 19.32 -18.70
C ASP A 298 20.81 19.08 -19.89
N GLN A 299 20.26 20.15 -20.47
CA GLN A 299 19.23 20.04 -21.51
C GLN A 299 19.75 19.47 -22.83
N ASP A 300 21.01 19.73 -23.21
CA ASP A 300 21.55 19.28 -24.50
C ASP A 300 21.97 17.81 -24.45
N LYS A 301 22.54 17.39 -23.32
CA LYS A 301 22.73 15.96 -23.04
C LYS A 301 21.40 15.22 -22.90
N ALA A 302 20.38 15.83 -22.28
CA ALA A 302 19.05 15.23 -22.19
C ALA A 302 18.41 15.02 -23.57
N LYS A 303 18.52 15.98 -24.51
CA LYS A 303 18.06 15.78 -25.90
C LYS A 303 18.73 14.56 -26.55
N ALA A 304 20.05 14.42 -26.38
CA ALA A 304 20.80 13.30 -26.95
C ALA A 304 20.46 11.95 -26.28
N GLY A 305 20.37 11.91 -24.95
CA GLY A 305 20.01 10.72 -24.18
C GLY A 305 18.57 10.27 -24.43
N ILE A 306 17.61 11.19 -24.44
CA ILE A 306 16.22 10.90 -24.79
C ILE A 306 16.12 10.44 -26.24
N ALA A 307 16.83 11.05 -27.20
CA ALA A 307 16.87 10.54 -28.57
C ALA A 307 17.39 9.09 -28.65
N LYS A 308 18.38 8.72 -27.82
CA LYS A 308 18.88 7.35 -27.75
C LYS A 308 17.90 6.38 -27.08
N LEU A 309 17.17 6.82 -26.06
CA LEU A 309 16.11 6.05 -25.39
C LEU A 309 14.90 5.80 -26.31
N MET A 310 14.51 6.79 -27.12
CA MET A 310 13.38 6.69 -28.05
C MET A 310 13.73 5.95 -29.35
N GLY A 311 15.01 5.91 -29.74
CA GLY A 311 15.46 5.18 -30.92
C GLY A 311 14.88 5.72 -32.22
N GLU A 312 14.12 4.89 -32.96
CA GLU A 312 13.43 5.30 -34.19
C GLU A 312 11.99 5.80 -33.95
N GLU A 313 11.49 5.74 -32.71
CA GLU A 313 10.13 6.17 -32.39
C GLU A 313 9.99 7.70 -32.47
N LYS A 314 8.78 8.16 -32.83
CA LYS A 314 8.48 9.59 -32.93
C LYS A 314 8.02 10.12 -31.57
N TYR A 315 8.57 11.26 -31.18
CA TYR A 315 8.23 11.97 -29.96
C TYR A 315 8.32 13.49 -30.17
N GLY A 316 7.72 14.24 -29.26
CA GLY A 316 8.01 15.65 -29.01
C GLY A 316 8.84 15.81 -27.75
N ILE A 317 9.70 16.82 -27.72
CA ILE A 317 10.42 17.23 -26.52
C ILE A 317 10.45 18.75 -26.42
N ALA A 318 10.06 19.28 -25.27
CA ALA A 318 10.17 20.69 -24.94
C ALA A 318 10.66 20.83 -23.49
N PHE A 319 11.26 21.97 -23.16
CA PHE A 319 11.84 22.20 -21.83
C PHE A 319 11.07 23.29 -21.08
N ARG A 320 10.81 23.04 -19.80
CA ARG A 320 10.24 24.00 -18.86
C ARG A 320 11.00 23.85 -17.54
N GLU A 321 11.60 24.94 -17.08
CA GLU A 321 12.50 24.94 -15.91
C GLU A 321 13.61 23.88 -16.06
N ASP A 322 13.85 23.06 -15.04
CA ASP A 322 14.77 21.93 -15.02
C ASP A 322 14.12 20.61 -15.48
N TYR A 323 13.06 20.64 -16.30
CA TYR A 323 12.40 19.44 -16.82
C TYR A 323 12.36 19.38 -18.35
N ALA A 324 12.58 18.17 -18.89
CA ALA A 324 12.21 17.78 -20.24
C ALA A 324 10.79 17.20 -20.23
N LEU A 325 9.87 17.82 -20.97
CA LEU A 325 8.52 17.35 -21.19
C LEU A 325 8.48 16.56 -22.51
N VAL A 326 8.29 15.24 -22.38
CA VAL A 326 8.25 14.27 -23.49
C VAL A 326 6.81 13.86 -23.78
N THR A 327 6.43 13.89 -25.06
CA THR A 327 5.06 13.65 -25.56
C THR A 327 5.09 12.88 -26.89
N PRO A 328 3.94 12.43 -27.45
CA PRO A 328 3.90 11.79 -28.78
C PRO A 328 4.36 12.67 -29.94
N THR A 329 4.18 14.00 -29.86
CA THR A 329 4.44 14.92 -30.99
C THR A 329 4.99 16.26 -30.51
N GLN A 330 5.83 16.90 -31.31
CA GLN A 330 6.42 18.20 -30.94
C GLN A 330 5.35 19.25 -30.60
N ALA A 331 4.25 19.30 -31.35
CA ALA A 331 3.14 20.20 -31.09
C ALA A 331 2.48 19.97 -29.71
N GLU A 332 2.42 18.73 -29.22
CA GLU A 332 1.94 18.43 -27.86
C GLU A 332 2.98 18.83 -26.79
N ALA A 333 4.27 18.71 -27.06
CA ALA A 333 5.31 19.17 -26.15
C ALA A 333 5.30 20.70 -26.02
N ASP A 334 5.22 21.41 -27.15
CA ASP A 334 5.11 22.88 -27.22
C ASP A 334 3.84 23.38 -26.51
N GLN A 335 2.72 22.67 -26.66
CA GLN A 335 1.49 22.97 -25.91
C GLN A 335 1.67 22.72 -24.40
N ALA A 336 2.32 21.63 -24.00
CA ALA A 336 2.49 21.28 -22.59
C ALA A 336 3.35 22.31 -21.85
N VAL A 337 4.46 22.78 -22.44
CA VAL A 337 5.28 23.86 -21.86
C VAL A 337 4.64 25.25 -21.92
N SER A 338 3.47 25.38 -22.55
CA SER A 338 2.68 26.63 -22.62
C SER A 338 1.42 26.62 -21.74
N ALA A 339 1.02 25.47 -21.19
CA ALA A 339 -0.18 25.33 -20.37
C ALA A 339 0.04 25.81 -18.92
N ALA A 340 -1.00 26.31 -18.25
CA ALA A 340 -0.95 26.54 -16.80
C ALA A 340 -0.56 25.25 -16.07
N PRO A 341 0.26 25.30 -15.01
CA PRO A 341 0.79 24.12 -14.34
C PRO A 341 -0.25 23.41 -13.45
N LEU A 342 0.00 22.14 -13.11
CA LEU A 342 -0.86 21.34 -12.24
C LEU A 342 -0.88 21.86 -10.79
N SER A 343 0.19 22.52 -10.34
CA SER A 343 0.23 23.23 -9.06
C SER A 343 -0.78 24.40 -8.95
N GLU A 344 -1.38 24.86 -10.05
CA GLU A 344 -2.47 25.86 -10.06
C GLU A 344 -3.88 25.22 -10.07
N ASN A 345 -3.99 23.89 -10.20
CA ASN A 345 -5.27 23.20 -10.18
C ASN A 345 -5.79 23.07 -8.73
N ALA A 346 -6.85 23.81 -8.40
CA ALA A 346 -7.39 23.86 -7.04
C ALA A 346 -7.80 22.49 -6.47
N ASN A 347 -8.33 21.57 -7.29
CA ASN A 347 -8.70 20.22 -6.85
C ASN A 347 -7.43 19.44 -6.46
N PHE A 348 -6.42 19.43 -7.34
CA PHE A 348 -5.13 18.80 -7.08
C PHE A 348 -4.46 19.37 -5.83
N THR A 349 -4.33 20.69 -5.74
CA THR A 349 -3.64 21.35 -4.62
C THR A 349 -4.35 21.13 -3.28
N SER A 350 -5.69 21.11 -3.26
CA SER A 350 -6.45 20.75 -2.06
C SER A 350 -6.23 19.29 -1.66
N ASP A 351 -6.31 18.36 -2.61
CA ASP A 351 -6.18 16.92 -2.33
C ASP A 351 -4.74 16.57 -1.89
N GLN A 352 -3.73 17.18 -2.49
CA GLN A 352 -2.33 17.01 -2.09
C GLN A 352 -2.05 17.61 -0.71
N SER A 353 -2.69 18.73 -0.36
CA SER A 353 -2.61 19.32 0.99
C SER A 353 -3.23 18.39 2.05
N ASP A 354 -4.33 17.73 1.72
CA ASP A 354 -5.00 16.75 2.59
C ASP A 354 -4.19 15.45 2.75
N LEU A 355 -3.51 14.99 1.68
CA LEU A 355 -2.65 13.81 1.69
C LEU A 355 -1.36 14.01 2.52
N GLY A 356 -0.86 15.25 2.56
CA GLY A 356 0.34 15.63 3.31
C GLY A 356 1.64 15.23 2.61
N GLU A 357 2.59 14.64 3.35
CA GLU A 357 3.89 14.26 2.79
C GLU A 357 3.74 13.20 1.69
N THR A 358 4.18 13.56 0.49
CA THR A 358 4.04 12.81 -0.77
C THR A 358 5.10 11.73 -1.00
N GLY A 359 6.06 11.61 -0.09
CA GLY A 359 7.04 10.51 -0.06
C GLY A 359 7.88 10.34 -1.33
N VAL A 360 8.29 9.09 -1.59
CA VAL A 360 9.07 8.67 -2.78
C VAL A 360 8.20 8.47 -4.01
N LEU A 361 6.90 8.23 -3.82
CA LEU A 361 5.94 8.02 -4.89
C LEU A 361 4.62 8.62 -4.45
N SER A 362 4.00 9.41 -5.32
CA SER A 362 2.66 9.95 -5.11
C SER A 362 1.84 9.90 -6.39
N PHE A 363 0.53 9.69 -6.28
CA PHE A 363 -0.40 9.79 -7.40
C PHE A 363 -1.64 10.60 -7.00
N TRP A 364 -2.30 11.18 -8.01
CA TRP A 364 -3.60 11.83 -7.90
C TRP A 364 -4.44 11.51 -9.14
N MET A 365 -5.74 11.31 -8.98
CA MET A 365 -6.65 11.00 -10.09
C MET A 365 -8.06 11.52 -9.84
N ASP A 366 -8.59 12.24 -10.83
CA ASP A 366 -9.97 12.64 -10.97
C ASP A 366 -10.75 11.50 -11.67
N ALA A 367 -11.19 10.52 -10.88
CA ALA A 367 -11.91 9.35 -11.38
C ALA A 367 -13.27 9.73 -12.01
N GLY A 368 -13.85 10.86 -11.58
CA GLY A 368 -14.98 11.50 -12.24
C GLY A 368 -14.70 11.79 -13.71
N LYS A 369 -13.63 12.55 -14.00
CA LYS A 369 -13.18 12.82 -15.38
C LYS A 369 -12.80 11.55 -16.14
N VAL A 370 -12.19 10.54 -15.49
CA VAL A 370 -11.91 9.26 -16.15
C VAL A 370 -13.20 8.60 -16.64
N ALA A 371 -14.27 8.61 -15.84
CA ALA A 371 -15.56 8.06 -16.22
C ALA A 371 -16.25 8.85 -17.35
N GLU A 372 -16.04 10.16 -17.44
CA GLU A 372 -16.51 10.99 -18.56
C GLU A 372 -15.73 10.74 -19.86
N LEU A 373 -14.41 10.53 -19.78
CA LEU A 373 -13.51 10.42 -20.92
C LEU A 373 -13.39 9.01 -21.49
N ALA A 374 -13.57 7.98 -20.66
CA ALA A 374 -13.48 6.57 -21.04
C ALA A 374 -14.71 5.80 -20.52
N PRO A 375 -15.91 6.04 -21.08
CA PRO A 375 -17.14 5.38 -20.64
C PRO A 375 -17.11 3.86 -20.80
N GLU A 376 -16.22 3.30 -21.64
CA GLU A 376 -15.96 1.85 -21.72
C GLU A 376 -15.10 1.29 -20.57
N LEU A 377 -14.34 2.12 -19.85
CA LEU A 377 -13.62 1.72 -18.63
C LEU A 377 -14.48 1.86 -17.38
N ALA A 378 -15.55 2.66 -17.46
CA ALA A 378 -16.52 2.83 -16.39
C ALA A 378 -17.71 1.86 -16.55
N THR A 379 -18.49 1.70 -15.49
CA THR A 379 -19.67 0.84 -15.51
C THR A 379 -20.74 1.42 -16.44
N GLN A 380 -21.37 0.61 -17.31
CA GLN A 380 -22.50 1.06 -18.13
C GLN A 380 -23.79 1.36 -17.33
N ASP A 381 -23.78 1.18 -16.00
CA ASP A 381 -24.86 1.60 -15.12
C ASP A 381 -24.78 3.12 -14.81
N PRO A 382 -25.78 3.93 -15.22
CA PRO A 382 -25.82 5.36 -14.92
C PRO A 382 -25.86 5.67 -13.42
N ALA A 383 -26.41 4.78 -12.58
CA ALA A 383 -26.48 5.00 -11.14
C ALA A 383 -25.09 4.87 -10.49
N THR A 384 -24.26 3.93 -10.95
CA THR A 384 -22.88 3.78 -10.48
C THR A 384 -21.97 4.89 -11.02
N LEU A 385 -22.13 5.31 -12.28
CA LEU A 385 -21.45 6.50 -12.83
C LEU A 385 -21.75 7.75 -11.99
N ALA A 386 -23.02 7.98 -11.64
CA ALA A 386 -23.43 9.12 -10.84
C ALA A 386 -22.78 9.16 -9.43
N LYS A 387 -22.41 8.00 -8.86
CA LYS A 387 -21.74 7.91 -7.55
C LYS A 387 -20.24 8.24 -7.60
N ILE A 388 -19.60 8.06 -8.76
CA ILE A 388 -18.15 8.29 -8.95
C ILE A 388 -17.82 9.57 -9.72
N LYS A 389 -18.82 10.27 -10.28
CA LYS A 389 -18.64 11.51 -11.08
C LYS A 389 -17.81 12.63 -10.42
N ASN A 390 -17.76 12.65 -9.08
CA ASN A 390 -17.03 13.64 -8.29
C ASN A 390 -15.85 13.01 -7.53
N LEU A 391 -15.62 11.69 -7.71
CA LEU A 391 -14.60 10.94 -7.00
C LEU A 391 -13.21 11.38 -7.46
N ARG A 392 -12.44 11.90 -6.51
CA ARG A 392 -11.00 12.15 -6.64
C ARG A 392 -10.28 11.25 -5.65
N VAL A 393 -9.14 10.70 -6.05
CA VAL A 393 -8.30 9.86 -5.19
C VAL A 393 -6.86 10.32 -5.27
N ALA A 394 -6.15 10.28 -4.14
CA ALA A 394 -4.72 10.55 -4.10
C ALA A 394 -4.05 9.56 -3.14
N GLY A 395 -2.76 9.29 -3.33
CA GLY A 395 -2.02 8.39 -2.47
C GLY A 395 -0.52 8.58 -2.55
N ALA A 396 0.18 8.17 -1.50
CA ALA A 396 1.63 8.28 -1.37
C ALA A 396 2.24 7.05 -0.70
N LEU A 397 3.44 6.66 -1.15
CA LEU A 397 4.34 5.74 -0.47
C LEU A 397 5.46 6.56 0.19
N ARG A 398 5.59 6.45 1.51
CA ARG A 398 6.56 7.18 2.33
C ARG A 398 7.19 6.27 3.41
N PHE A 399 8.31 6.72 3.95
CA PHE A 399 9.14 6.00 4.91
C PHE A 399 9.44 6.87 6.14
N ASP A 400 9.41 6.23 7.31
CA ASP A 400 9.92 6.70 8.59
C ASP A 400 10.95 5.67 9.10
N GLY A 401 11.89 6.05 9.97
CA GLY A 401 12.90 5.10 10.50
C GLY A 401 12.28 3.85 11.16
N SER A 402 11.03 3.94 11.60
CA SER A 402 10.28 2.85 12.23
C SER A 402 9.33 2.10 11.28
N TYR A 403 8.93 2.66 10.14
CA TYR A 403 7.89 2.08 9.28
C TYR A 403 7.90 2.54 7.81
N ALA A 404 7.33 1.71 6.93
CA ALA A 404 6.90 2.09 5.59
C ALA A 404 5.40 2.33 5.61
N GLU A 405 4.92 3.40 4.96
CA GLU A 405 3.52 3.84 4.97
C GLU A 405 2.99 4.04 3.55
N VAL A 406 1.86 3.41 3.25
CA VAL A 406 1.00 3.77 2.11
C VAL A 406 -0.17 4.56 2.67
N ALA A 407 -0.18 5.87 2.42
CA ALA A 407 -1.27 6.76 2.77
C ALA A 407 -2.14 7.05 1.54
N GLY A 408 -3.44 7.26 1.73
CA GLY A 408 -4.32 7.66 0.64
C GLY A 408 -5.58 8.36 1.11
N ILE A 409 -6.18 9.12 0.20
CA ILE A 409 -7.43 9.83 0.41
C ILE A 409 -8.38 9.60 -0.77
N ALA A 410 -9.68 9.69 -0.48
CA ALA A 410 -10.73 9.82 -1.46
C ALA A 410 -11.59 11.04 -1.11
N ARG A 411 -12.07 11.76 -2.14
CA ARG A 411 -12.93 12.94 -2.00
C ARG A 411 -14.11 12.87 -2.95
N GLY A 412 -15.29 13.29 -2.50
CA GLY A 412 -16.49 13.44 -3.31
C GLY A 412 -17.16 12.14 -3.82
N GLY A 413 -16.77 10.97 -3.30
CA GLY A 413 -17.31 9.67 -3.72
C GLY A 413 -18.61 9.32 -2.99
N GLN A 414 -19.78 9.46 -3.62
CA GLN A 414 -21.05 9.11 -2.98
C GLN A 414 -21.20 7.60 -2.69
N ALA A 415 -20.42 6.76 -3.35
CA ALA A 415 -20.33 5.33 -3.03
C ALA A 415 -19.61 5.04 -1.69
N LEU A 416 -18.89 6.02 -1.15
CA LEU A 416 -18.16 5.95 0.12
C LEU A 416 -18.99 6.46 1.31
N ASP A 417 -20.23 6.91 1.09
CA ASP A 417 -21.08 7.43 2.17
C ASP A 417 -21.61 6.31 3.07
N MET A 418 -20.89 6.07 4.17
CA MET A 418 -21.31 5.25 5.31
C MET A 418 -21.93 6.12 6.44
N GLY A 419 -22.19 7.40 6.17
CA GLY A 419 -22.65 8.39 7.14
C GLY A 419 -21.53 8.97 7.99
N GLU A 420 -21.86 9.27 9.25
CA GLU A 420 -20.92 9.75 10.30
C GLU A 420 -20.78 8.66 11.38
N PRO A 421 -20.01 7.59 11.14
CA PRO A 421 -19.82 6.53 12.12
C PRO A 421 -18.97 6.98 13.31
N GLU A 422 -19.27 6.44 14.51
CA GLU A 422 -18.47 6.68 15.72
C GLU A 422 -17.03 6.15 15.56
N PRO A 423 -16.01 6.68 16.26
CA PRO A 423 -14.66 6.14 16.19
C PRO A 423 -14.57 4.65 16.55
N SER A 424 -13.65 3.95 15.89
CA SER A 424 -13.38 2.54 16.12
C SER A 424 -12.86 2.28 17.54
N GLN A 425 -13.24 1.14 18.11
CA GLN A 425 -12.95 0.83 19.53
C GLN A 425 -11.74 -0.09 19.70
N ILE A 426 -10.93 -0.29 18.65
CA ILE A 426 -9.75 -1.16 18.63
C ILE A 426 -8.73 -0.83 19.74
N GLY A 427 -8.54 0.46 20.06
CA GLY A 427 -7.59 0.90 21.08
C GLY A 427 -7.96 0.48 22.51
N ARG A 428 -9.24 0.13 22.76
CA ARG A 428 -9.75 -0.33 24.06
C ARG A 428 -9.55 -1.83 24.28
N LEU A 429 -8.90 -2.54 23.35
CA LEU A 429 -8.58 -3.95 23.52
C LEU A 429 -7.44 -4.16 24.54
N PRO A 430 -7.28 -5.37 25.09
CA PRO A 430 -6.14 -5.71 25.96
C PRO A 430 -4.81 -5.50 25.23
N ALA A 431 -3.77 -5.03 25.94
CA ALA A 431 -2.43 -4.82 25.37
C ALA A 431 -1.76 -6.11 24.83
N THR A 432 -2.24 -7.27 25.30
CA THR A 432 -1.82 -8.62 24.85
C THR A 432 -2.44 -9.06 23.53
N THR A 433 -3.35 -8.25 22.95
CA THR A 433 -3.88 -8.44 21.60
C THR A 433 -2.75 -8.66 20.60
N ALA A 434 -2.81 -9.77 19.86
CA ALA A 434 -1.89 -10.14 18.80
C ALA A 434 -2.42 -9.72 17.41
N ALA A 435 -3.73 -9.82 17.20
CA ALA A 435 -4.37 -9.29 16.00
C ALA A 435 -5.78 -8.77 16.30
N ALA A 436 -6.21 -7.71 15.62
CA ALA A 436 -7.55 -7.16 15.77
C ALA A 436 -8.04 -6.48 14.49
N VAL A 437 -9.37 -6.43 14.34
CA VAL A 437 -10.07 -5.65 13.31
C VAL A 437 -11.25 -4.96 13.98
N SER A 438 -11.38 -3.64 13.83
CA SER A 438 -12.54 -2.87 14.28
C SER A 438 -13.12 -2.09 13.12
N ILE A 439 -14.44 -2.15 12.95
CA ILE A 439 -15.16 -1.42 11.91
C ILE A 439 -16.41 -0.82 12.54
N SER A 440 -16.59 0.48 12.31
CA SER A 440 -17.74 1.26 12.77
C SER A 440 -18.76 1.46 11.65
N GLY A 441 -20.02 1.67 12.02
CA GLY A 441 -21.13 1.93 11.09
C GLY A 441 -21.60 0.72 10.26
N LEU A 442 -21.09 -0.50 10.47
CA LEU A 442 -21.48 -1.68 9.69
C LEU A 442 -22.98 -2.00 9.79
N GLY A 443 -23.54 -2.02 11.00
CA GLY A 443 -24.97 -2.29 11.20
C GLY A 443 -25.84 -1.22 10.54
N ASP A 444 -25.53 0.06 10.76
CA ASP A 444 -26.27 1.17 10.18
C ASP A 444 -26.20 1.21 8.65
N THR A 445 -25.01 0.94 8.08
CA THR A 445 -24.80 0.89 6.63
C THR A 445 -25.57 -0.29 6.02
N LEU A 446 -25.47 -1.48 6.60
CA LEU A 446 -26.22 -2.64 6.12
C LEU A 446 -27.74 -2.41 6.20
N GLY A 447 -28.23 -1.83 7.31
CA GLY A 447 -29.65 -1.52 7.48
C GLY A 447 -30.17 -0.56 6.41
N LYS A 448 -29.41 0.49 6.08
CA LYS A 448 -29.72 1.44 5.01
C LYS A 448 -29.65 0.81 3.61
N GLN A 449 -28.65 -0.04 3.37
CA GLN A 449 -28.34 -0.58 2.03
C GLN A 449 -28.99 -1.94 1.72
N TRP A 450 -29.69 -2.57 2.67
CA TRP A 450 -30.26 -3.92 2.51
C TRP A 450 -31.11 -4.11 1.26
N ALA A 451 -31.92 -3.12 0.89
CA ALA A 451 -32.74 -3.18 -0.33
C ALA A 451 -31.89 -3.27 -1.61
N GLU A 452 -30.75 -2.57 -1.66
CA GLU A 452 -29.82 -2.65 -2.79
C GLU A 452 -29.05 -3.97 -2.77
N VAL A 453 -28.60 -4.45 -1.60
CA VAL A 453 -27.98 -5.78 -1.44
C VAL A 453 -28.90 -6.89 -1.97
N MET A 454 -30.19 -6.87 -1.57
CA MET A 454 -31.19 -7.82 -2.08
C MET A 454 -31.41 -7.68 -3.59
N LYS A 455 -31.39 -6.46 -4.13
CA LYS A 455 -31.49 -6.21 -5.57
C LYS A 455 -30.28 -6.77 -6.34
N THR A 456 -29.06 -6.58 -5.85
CA THR A 456 -27.84 -7.17 -6.45
C THR A 456 -27.86 -8.70 -6.37
N LEU A 457 -28.26 -9.30 -5.25
CA LEU A 457 -28.40 -10.75 -5.12
C LEU A 457 -29.46 -11.32 -6.08
N ASN A 458 -30.59 -10.63 -6.26
CA ASN A 458 -31.59 -11.01 -7.25
C ASN A 458 -31.05 -10.93 -8.69
N GLN A 459 -30.27 -9.89 -9.02
CA GLN A 459 -29.62 -9.75 -10.32
C GLN A 459 -28.55 -10.83 -10.58
N SER A 460 -27.87 -11.32 -9.54
CA SER A 460 -26.89 -12.40 -9.65
C SER A 460 -27.50 -13.80 -9.76
N GLY A 461 -28.83 -13.92 -9.78
CA GLY A 461 -29.57 -15.20 -9.77
C GLY A 461 -29.67 -15.89 -8.40
N ASN A 462 -28.90 -15.45 -7.40
CA ASN A 462 -28.84 -16.09 -6.07
C ASN A 462 -29.96 -15.61 -5.13
N GLY A 463 -30.62 -14.49 -5.44
CA GLY A 463 -31.58 -13.84 -4.55
C GLY A 463 -32.81 -14.68 -4.21
N GLN A 464 -33.26 -15.57 -5.10
CA GLN A 464 -34.36 -16.50 -4.78
C GLN A 464 -33.95 -17.52 -3.71
N SER A 465 -32.77 -18.13 -3.85
CA SER A 465 -32.23 -19.07 -2.85
C SER A 465 -31.93 -18.37 -1.53
N PHE A 466 -31.44 -17.14 -1.57
CA PHE A 466 -31.22 -16.34 -0.37
C PHE A 466 -32.54 -15.95 0.32
N GLN A 467 -33.58 -15.56 -0.43
CA GLN A 467 -34.89 -15.27 0.13
C GLN A 467 -35.53 -16.52 0.77
N GLN A 468 -35.42 -17.68 0.13
CA GLN A 468 -35.85 -18.95 0.72
C GLN A 468 -35.12 -19.27 2.03
N PHE A 469 -33.81 -18.99 2.10
CA PHE A 469 -33.04 -19.09 3.34
C PHE A 469 -33.52 -18.09 4.39
N VAL A 470 -33.76 -16.82 4.05
CA VAL A 470 -34.30 -15.80 4.97
C VAL A 470 -35.66 -16.22 5.53
N ASP A 471 -36.58 -16.66 4.66
CA ASP A 471 -37.92 -17.10 5.05
C ASP A 471 -37.86 -18.33 5.96
N GLN A 472 -37.00 -19.31 5.65
CA GLN A 472 -36.79 -20.49 6.46
C GLN A 472 -36.12 -20.16 7.81
N ALA A 473 -35.14 -19.26 7.82
CA ALA A 473 -34.45 -18.82 9.02
C ALA A 473 -35.42 -18.11 9.98
N GLN A 474 -36.30 -17.26 9.44
CA GLN A 474 -37.36 -16.61 10.19
C GLN A 474 -38.40 -17.62 10.72
N GLN A 475 -38.89 -18.53 9.87
CA GLN A 475 -39.95 -19.48 10.26
C GLN A 475 -39.49 -20.52 11.29
N ARG A 476 -38.26 -21.05 11.16
CA ARG A 476 -37.76 -22.15 12.01
C ARG A 476 -36.99 -21.67 13.24
N TYR A 477 -36.25 -20.55 13.13
CA TYR A 477 -35.35 -20.08 14.19
C TYR A 477 -35.68 -18.67 14.71
N GLY A 478 -36.65 -17.97 14.10
CA GLY A 478 -37.01 -16.60 14.45
C GLY A 478 -35.97 -15.55 14.06
N LEU A 479 -35.07 -15.89 13.11
CA LEU A 479 -33.99 -15.02 12.65
C LEU A 479 -34.50 -13.94 11.69
N ALA A 480 -34.68 -12.74 12.22
CA ALA A 480 -35.32 -11.62 11.53
C ALA A 480 -34.29 -10.79 10.74
N LEU A 481 -33.93 -11.25 9.53
CA LEU A 481 -33.00 -10.52 8.66
C LEU A 481 -33.70 -9.32 7.96
N PRO A 482 -33.06 -8.13 7.89
CA PRO A 482 -31.70 -7.82 8.32
C PRO A 482 -31.54 -7.43 9.79
N ALA A 483 -32.63 -7.17 10.53
CA ALA A 483 -32.58 -6.56 11.87
C ALA A 483 -31.69 -7.33 12.87
N ASP A 484 -31.74 -8.66 12.86
CA ASP A 484 -30.91 -9.52 13.69
C ASP A 484 -29.42 -9.42 13.32
N LEU A 485 -29.09 -9.29 12.03
CA LEU A 485 -27.71 -9.11 11.56
C LEU A 485 -27.19 -7.69 11.85
N VAL A 486 -28.03 -6.66 11.68
CA VAL A 486 -27.73 -5.29 12.11
C VAL A 486 -27.45 -5.23 13.61
N THR A 487 -28.20 -5.99 14.41
CA THR A 487 -27.98 -6.09 15.86
C THR A 487 -26.64 -6.73 16.23
N LEU A 488 -26.16 -7.72 15.44
CA LEU A 488 -24.86 -8.38 15.68
C LEU A 488 -23.66 -7.63 15.10
N LEU A 489 -23.82 -6.87 14.03
CA LEU A 489 -22.80 -5.94 13.55
C LEU A 489 -22.70 -4.71 14.47
N GLY A 490 -23.84 -4.27 15.01
CA GLY A 490 -23.94 -3.12 15.89
C GLY A 490 -23.48 -1.81 15.25
N LYS A 491 -23.26 -0.81 16.10
CA LYS A 491 -22.59 0.44 15.75
C LYS A 491 -21.09 0.25 15.52
N ASN A 492 -20.47 -0.62 16.32
CA ASN A 492 -19.06 -0.96 16.20
C ASN A 492 -18.86 -2.46 16.44
N LEU A 493 -18.22 -3.13 15.48
CA LEU A 493 -17.78 -4.51 15.61
C LEU A 493 -16.26 -4.52 15.74
N THR A 494 -15.76 -5.00 16.87
CA THR A 494 -14.33 -5.22 17.08
C THR A 494 -14.05 -6.71 17.32
N LEU A 495 -13.27 -7.34 16.45
CA LEU A 495 -12.75 -8.69 16.58
C LEU A 495 -11.32 -8.66 17.11
N ALA A 496 -10.96 -9.57 18.03
CA ALA A 496 -9.65 -9.62 18.66
C ALA A 496 -9.14 -11.04 18.91
N LEU A 497 -7.87 -11.26 18.64
CA LEU A 497 -7.08 -12.46 18.92
C LEU A 497 -5.99 -12.11 19.94
N ASP A 498 -5.95 -12.82 21.07
CA ASP A 498 -5.02 -12.58 22.18
C ASP A 498 -3.79 -13.50 22.13
N ALA A 499 -2.61 -12.94 22.39
CA ALA A 499 -1.35 -13.68 22.35
C ALA A 499 -1.28 -14.82 23.36
N ASN A 500 -1.85 -14.66 24.55
CA ASN A 500 -1.71 -15.64 25.65
C ASN A 500 -2.52 -16.94 25.40
N GLY A 501 -3.33 -17.00 24.35
CA GLY A 501 -4.01 -18.23 23.92
C GLY A 501 -3.27 -18.99 22.82
N LEU A 502 -2.26 -18.39 22.18
CA LEU A 502 -1.67 -18.90 20.95
C LEU A 502 -0.77 -20.14 21.16
N ASP A 503 -0.12 -20.26 22.31
CA ASP A 503 0.70 -21.43 22.67
C ASP A 503 -0.11 -22.66 23.10
N GLY A 504 -1.43 -22.50 23.29
CA GLY A 504 -2.32 -23.57 23.76
C GLY A 504 -3.13 -24.23 22.64
N ASN A 505 -3.74 -25.37 22.97
CA ASN A 505 -4.68 -26.06 22.08
C ASN A 505 -6.02 -25.31 21.86
N ALA A 506 -6.21 -24.15 22.48
CA ALA A 506 -7.44 -23.35 22.46
C ALA A 506 -7.09 -21.85 22.30
N PRO A 507 -7.09 -21.31 21.07
CA PRO A 507 -6.75 -19.92 20.83
C PRO A 507 -7.80 -18.98 21.46
N LYS A 508 -7.32 -17.91 22.10
CA LYS A 508 -8.17 -16.88 22.71
C LYS A 508 -8.59 -15.85 21.66
N PHE A 509 -9.79 -16.03 21.11
CA PHE A 509 -10.43 -15.05 20.24
C PHE A 509 -11.78 -14.58 20.80
N GLY A 510 -12.24 -13.41 20.35
CA GLY A 510 -13.53 -12.84 20.75
C GLY A 510 -13.93 -11.61 19.92
N ALA A 511 -15.14 -11.15 20.18
CA ALA A 511 -15.76 -9.98 19.58
C ALA A 511 -16.32 -9.06 20.68
N ARG A 512 -16.16 -7.74 20.51
CA ARG A 512 -16.77 -6.68 21.30
C ARG A 512 -17.67 -5.87 20.36
N ILE A 513 -18.97 -5.90 20.62
CA ILE A 513 -20.03 -5.39 19.73
C ILE A 513 -20.76 -4.27 20.46
N ALA A 514 -20.67 -3.03 19.97
CA ALA A 514 -21.46 -1.91 20.50
C ALA A 514 -22.89 -1.98 19.96
N THR A 515 -23.83 -2.47 20.79
CA THR A 515 -25.20 -2.82 20.40
C THR A 515 -26.10 -2.98 21.64
N ASP A 516 -27.40 -3.24 21.43
CA ASP A 516 -28.31 -3.66 22.50
C ASP A 516 -27.93 -5.07 22.98
N PRO A 517 -27.39 -5.24 24.20
CA PRO A 517 -26.83 -6.53 24.62
C PRO A 517 -27.91 -7.59 24.81
N ALA A 518 -29.13 -7.21 25.21
CA ALA A 518 -30.22 -8.15 25.43
C ALA A 518 -30.72 -8.71 24.10
N LYS A 519 -30.92 -7.85 23.10
CA LYS A 519 -31.28 -8.29 21.74
C LYS A 519 -30.16 -9.11 21.11
N ALA A 520 -28.92 -8.65 21.20
CA ALA A 520 -27.79 -9.37 20.62
C ALA A 520 -27.61 -10.77 21.25
N GLN A 521 -27.81 -10.93 22.56
CA GLN A 521 -27.84 -12.25 23.21
C GLN A 521 -28.97 -13.15 22.70
N GLU A 522 -30.17 -12.60 22.45
CA GLU A 522 -31.27 -13.33 21.81
C GLU A 522 -30.84 -13.84 20.43
N VAL A 523 -30.30 -12.96 19.57
CA VAL A 523 -29.85 -13.34 18.22
C VAL A 523 -28.74 -14.40 18.25
N VAL A 524 -27.74 -14.28 19.13
CA VAL A 524 -26.73 -15.33 19.32
C VAL A 524 -27.39 -16.66 19.69
N GLY A 525 -28.39 -16.64 20.60
CA GLY A 525 -29.15 -17.83 20.95
C GLY A 525 -29.98 -18.43 19.81
N LYS A 526 -30.43 -17.63 18.83
CA LYS A 526 -31.06 -18.12 17.59
C LYS A 526 -30.03 -18.78 16.67
N ILE A 527 -28.84 -18.19 16.52
CA ILE A 527 -27.75 -18.74 15.70
C ILE A 527 -27.20 -20.05 16.27
N GLU A 528 -27.04 -20.14 17.60
CA GLU A 528 -26.62 -21.39 18.26
C GLU A 528 -27.60 -22.54 17.99
N LYS A 529 -28.92 -22.27 18.03
CA LYS A 529 -29.95 -23.24 17.65
C LYS A 529 -29.84 -23.63 16.17
N PHE A 530 -29.67 -22.67 15.28
CA PHE A 530 -29.48 -22.91 13.84
C PHE A 530 -28.28 -23.82 13.55
N LEU A 531 -27.14 -23.56 14.19
CA LEU A 531 -25.92 -24.35 14.00
C LEU A 531 -26.03 -25.76 14.61
N ALA A 532 -26.65 -25.89 15.79
CA ALA A 532 -26.91 -27.18 16.42
C ALA A 532 -27.84 -28.06 15.58
N ASP A 533 -28.95 -27.50 15.06
CA ASP A 533 -29.87 -28.17 14.14
C ASP A 533 -29.20 -28.58 12.81
N SER A 534 -28.17 -27.82 12.39
CA SER A 534 -27.37 -28.10 11.19
C SER A 534 -26.28 -29.16 11.41
N GLY A 535 -26.23 -29.78 12.60
CA GLY A 535 -25.20 -30.77 12.97
C GLY A 535 -23.80 -30.16 13.17
N THR A 536 -23.68 -28.84 13.20
CA THR A 536 -22.40 -28.15 13.42
C THR A 536 -22.14 -28.03 14.91
N THR A 537 -21.04 -28.64 15.38
CA THR A 537 -20.60 -28.53 16.77
C THR A 537 -19.98 -27.15 17.00
N VAL A 538 -20.75 -26.24 17.61
CA VAL A 538 -20.25 -24.93 18.01
C VAL A 538 -19.49 -25.06 19.33
N PRO A 539 -18.24 -24.57 19.45
CA PRO A 539 -17.60 -24.45 20.76
C PRO A 539 -18.40 -23.50 21.65
N GLN A 540 -18.38 -23.70 22.97
CA GLN A 540 -19.11 -22.81 23.88
C GLN A 540 -18.52 -21.39 23.81
N ILE A 541 -19.33 -20.45 23.32
CA ILE A 541 -18.99 -19.03 23.30
C ILE A 541 -19.48 -18.39 24.59
N ALA A 542 -18.55 -17.88 25.39
CA ALA A 542 -18.83 -17.06 26.55
C ALA A 542 -19.47 -15.73 26.13
N LYS A 543 -20.43 -15.25 26.93
CA LYS A 543 -21.23 -14.05 26.63
C LYS A 543 -21.22 -13.14 27.85
N VAL A 544 -20.67 -11.94 27.70
CA VAL A 544 -20.64 -10.94 28.77
C VAL A 544 -21.35 -9.67 28.28
N PRO A 545 -22.56 -9.37 28.79
CA PRO A 545 -23.23 -8.10 28.52
C PRO A 545 -22.58 -6.99 29.35
N GLY A 546 -22.44 -5.82 28.75
CA GLY A 546 -22.03 -4.57 29.39
C GLY A 546 -22.96 -3.42 29.01
N ASP A 547 -22.62 -2.20 29.41
CA ASP A 547 -23.40 -1.01 29.05
C ASP A 547 -23.25 -0.70 27.55
N GLY A 548 -24.35 -0.83 26.79
CA GLY A 548 -24.36 -0.66 25.32
C GLY A 548 -23.45 -1.60 24.53
N VAL A 549 -22.97 -2.69 25.13
CA VAL A 549 -21.98 -3.60 24.52
C VAL A 549 -22.30 -5.07 24.83
N LEU A 550 -22.20 -5.95 23.84
CA LEU A 550 -22.09 -7.39 24.04
C LEU A 550 -20.66 -7.86 23.71
N VAL A 551 -20.05 -8.60 24.63
CA VAL A 551 -18.82 -9.34 24.38
C VAL A 551 -19.12 -10.83 24.18
N LEU A 552 -18.53 -11.40 23.14
CA LEU A 552 -18.53 -12.82 22.82
C LEU A 552 -17.09 -13.33 22.80
N ALA A 553 -16.76 -14.44 23.45
CA ALA A 553 -15.40 -14.99 23.38
C ALA A 553 -15.33 -16.52 23.50
N SER A 554 -14.21 -17.06 23.04
CA SER A 554 -13.77 -18.45 23.18
C SER A 554 -13.68 -18.99 24.62
N SER A 555 -13.64 -18.12 25.63
CA SER A 555 -13.58 -18.48 27.06
C SER A 555 -14.19 -17.39 27.95
N GLN A 556 -14.69 -17.77 29.13
CA GLN A 556 -15.34 -16.83 30.06
C GLN A 556 -14.34 -15.82 30.62
N GLU A 557 -13.10 -16.24 30.83
CA GLU A 557 -11.98 -15.43 31.28
C GLU A 557 -11.67 -14.33 30.25
N TYR A 558 -11.57 -14.69 28.96
CA TYR A 558 -11.28 -13.72 27.91
C TYR A 558 -12.48 -12.83 27.59
N ALA A 559 -13.73 -13.31 27.73
CA ALA A 559 -14.92 -12.46 27.64
C ALA A 559 -14.94 -11.40 28.76
N ALA A 560 -14.58 -11.78 29.99
CA ALA A 560 -14.47 -10.86 31.12
C ALA A 560 -13.27 -9.90 30.99
N GLU A 561 -12.26 -10.24 30.18
CA GLU A 561 -11.13 -9.37 29.85
C GLU A 561 -11.49 -8.35 28.76
N LEU A 562 -12.09 -8.80 27.65
CA LEU A 562 -12.60 -7.94 26.58
C LEU A 562 -13.74 -7.01 27.01
N ALA A 563 -14.44 -7.30 28.10
CA ALA A 563 -15.47 -6.44 28.68
C ALA A 563 -14.90 -5.23 29.46
N LYS A 564 -13.59 -5.21 29.75
CA LYS A 564 -12.91 -4.10 30.43
C LYS A 564 -12.44 -3.07 29.40
N GLU A 565 -12.13 -1.86 29.87
CA GLU A 565 -11.34 -0.90 29.10
C GLU A 565 -9.88 -1.35 29.13
N GLY A 566 -9.39 -1.85 27.99
CA GLY A 566 -8.01 -2.27 27.79
C GLY A 566 -7.09 -1.14 27.31
N THR A 567 -5.79 -1.44 27.28
CA THR A 567 -4.70 -0.47 27.09
C THR A 567 -3.91 -0.70 25.79
N LEU A 568 -4.48 -1.34 24.76
CA LEU A 568 -3.80 -1.51 23.47
C LEU A 568 -3.42 -0.15 22.86
N ALA A 569 -4.27 0.87 23.04
CA ALA A 569 -4.00 2.25 22.64
C ALA A 569 -2.71 2.84 23.25
N ASP A 570 -2.22 2.31 24.39
CA ASP A 570 -1.00 2.78 25.05
C ASP A 570 0.28 2.16 24.49
N SER A 571 0.17 1.01 23.82
CA SER A 571 1.31 0.30 23.23
C SER A 571 2.00 1.13 22.16
N GLU A 572 3.33 1.24 22.23
CA GLU A 572 4.15 1.92 21.22
C GLU A 572 3.99 1.28 19.83
N THR A 573 4.02 -0.06 19.76
CA THR A 573 3.81 -0.81 18.51
C THR A 573 2.46 -0.47 17.88
N PHE A 574 1.41 -0.35 18.70
CA PHE A 574 0.07 0.01 18.24
C PHE A 574 0.00 1.47 17.78
N LYS A 575 0.55 2.42 18.57
CA LYS A 575 0.58 3.86 18.26
C LYS A 575 1.30 4.15 16.93
N LEU A 576 2.39 3.43 16.66
CA LEU A 576 3.15 3.57 15.41
C LEU A 576 2.41 2.95 14.22
N ALA A 577 1.77 1.80 14.40
CA ALA A 577 1.06 1.05 13.34
C ALA A 577 -0.31 1.65 12.96
N ILE A 578 -1.04 2.19 13.93
CA ILE A 578 -2.42 2.69 13.78
C ILE A 578 -2.42 4.21 14.01
N PRO A 579 -2.03 5.03 13.02
CA PRO A 579 -2.11 6.48 13.15
C PRO A 579 -3.57 6.90 13.30
N ASN A 580 -3.79 7.99 14.03
CA ASN A 580 -5.10 8.59 14.26
C ASN A 580 -6.16 7.61 14.80
N ALA A 581 -5.76 6.58 15.57
CA ALA A 581 -6.64 5.55 16.11
C ALA A 581 -7.90 6.08 16.84
N GLY A 582 -7.81 7.25 17.47
CA GLY A 582 -8.93 7.89 18.17
C GLY A 582 -10.01 8.52 17.28
N SER A 583 -9.76 8.67 15.97
CA SER A 583 -10.73 9.15 14.97
C SER A 583 -10.94 8.17 13.81
N ALA A 584 -10.12 7.13 13.70
CA ALA A 584 -10.27 6.08 12.69
C ALA A 584 -11.60 5.36 12.85
N THR A 585 -12.42 5.30 11.79
CA THR A 585 -13.73 4.65 11.76
C THR A 585 -13.59 3.15 11.45
N PHE A 586 -12.49 2.76 10.82
CA PHE A 586 -12.03 1.38 10.70
C PHE A 586 -10.54 1.27 11.03
N ALA A 587 -10.13 0.12 11.55
CA ALA A 587 -8.74 -0.21 11.80
C ALA A 587 -8.50 -1.73 11.81
N ALA A 588 -7.32 -2.16 11.39
CA ALA A 588 -6.82 -3.52 11.53
C ALA A 588 -5.38 -3.48 12.03
N PHE A 589 -5.03 -4.31 13.00
CA PHE A 589 -3.72 -4.36 13.64
C PHE A 589 -3.25 -5.80 13.75
N VAL A 590 -1.98 -6.06 13.44
CA VAL A 590 -1.31 -7.34 13.66
C VAL A 590 0.07 -7.06 14.25
N ASP A 591 0.30 -7.58 15.45
CA ASP A 591 1.57 -7.56 16.17
C ASP A 591 2.36 -8.81 15.76
N LEU A 592 3.37 -8.62 14.90
CA LEU A 592 4.07 -9.73 14.26
C LEU A 592 5.02 -10.43 15.22
N ASP A 593 5.63 -9.69 16.16
CA ASP A 593 6.44 -10.24 17.25
C ASP A 593 5.62 -11.26 18.07
N LYS A 594 4.35 -10.96 18.39
CA LYS A 594 3.46 -11.86 19.15
C LYS A 594 3.06 -13.14 18.40
N ILE A 595 3.20 -13.18 17.07
CA ILE A 595 2.82 -14.34 16.23
C ILE A 595 3.99 -14.96 15.46
N GLU A 596 5.23 -14.52 15.73
CA GLU A 596 6.43 -14.89 14.96
C GLU A 596 6.61 -16.40 14.79
N LYS A 597 6.34 -17.15 15.86
CA LYS A 597 6.45 -18.62 15.90
C LYS A 597 5.64 -19.34 14.82
N PHE A 598 4.53 -18.76 14.34
CA PHE A 598 3.63 -19.42 13.39
C PHE A 598 4.08 -19.29 11.94
N TYR A 599 4.74 -18.17 11.58
CA TYR A 599 5.23 -17.96 10.22
C TYR A 599 6.73 -18.31 10.09
N LEU A 600 7.55 -18.03 11.09
CA LEU A 600 9.00 -18.30 11.06
C LEU A 600 9.36 -19.80 11.09
N GLN A 601 8.47 -20.68 11.52
CA GLN A 601 8.70 -22.13 11.57
C GLN A 601 8.94 -22.77 10.18
N ASN A 602 8.36 -22.18 9.13
CA ASN A 602 8.45 -22.69 7.76
C ASN A 602 9.51 -21.98 6.90
N LEU A 603 10.13 -20.92 7.43
CA LEU A 603 11.12 -20.11 6.71
C LEU A 603 12.54 -20.50 7.10
N GLN A 604 13.49 -20.36 6.16
CA GLN A 604 14.91 -20.63 6.37
C GLN A 604 15.78 -19.52 5.75
N GLY A 605 17.06 -19.47 6.14
CA GLY A 605 18.03 -18.53 5.57
C GLY A 605 17.58 -17.07 5.60
N ASP A 606 17.76 -16.39 4.47
CA ASP A 606 17.40 -14.97 4.30
C ASP A 606 15.90 -14.71 4.45
N GLU A 607 15.02 -15.61 4.02
CA GLU A 607 13.56 -15.42 4.17
C GLU A 607 13.18 -15.30 5.65
N LYS A 608 13.77 -16.16 6.50
CA LYS A 608 13.56 -16.11 7.94
C LYS A 608 14.13 -14.83 8.55
N ALA A 609 15.37 -14.48 8.20
CA ALA A 609 16.02 -13.27 8.71
C ALA A 609 15.23 -12.00 8.34
N ASN A 610 14.76 -11.90 7.09
CA ASN A 610 13.96 -10.78 6.61
C ASN A 610 12.56 -10.72 7.26
N ALA A 611 11.95 -11.87 7.55
CA ALA A 611 10.66 -11.91 8.24
C ALA A 611 10.77 -11.54 9.74
N GLN A 612 11.91 -11.79 10.39
CA GLN A 612 12.19 -11.37 11.79
C GLN A 612 12.37 -9.85 11.95
N VAL A 613 12.60 -9.12 10.86
CA VAL A 613 12.65 -7.65 10.86
C VAL A 613 11.26 -7.04 11.07
N LEU A 614 10.18 -7.76 10.73
CA LEU A 614 8.83 -7.21 10.73
C LEU A 614 8.24 -7.21 12.15
N ARG A 615 7.96 -6.01 12.68
CA ARG A 615 7.45 -5.79 14.04
C ARG A 615 5.93 -5.88 14.12
N ALA A 616 5.24 -5.20 13.20
CA ALA A 616 3.78 -5.17 13.13
C ALA A 616 3.28 -4.66 11.78
N VAL A 617 2.01 -4.90 11.49
CA VAL A 617 1.26 -4.28 10.39
C VAL A 617 0.04 -3.58 10.97
N GLY A 618 -0.22 -2.36 10.52
CA GLY A 618 -1.42 -1.60 10.88
C GLY A 618 -2.10 -1.02 9.65
N ILE A 619 -3.42 -0.96 9.70
CA ILE A 619 -4.26 -0.21 8.77
C ILE A 619 -5.22 0.62 9.62
N SER A 620 -5.36 1.89 9.33
CA SER A 620 -6.42 2.74 9.87
C SER A 620 -6.96 3.66 8.79
N GLY A 621 -8.18 4.15 8.99
CA GLY A 621 -8.74 5.20 8.15
C GLY A 621 -10.01 5.77 8.74
N SER A 622 -10.35 6.97 8.30
CA SER A 622 -11.62 7.62 8.62
C SER A 622 -12.47 7.81 7.37
N GLN A 623 -13.77 7.99 7.59
CA GLN A 623 -14.74 8.21 6.52
C GLN A 623 -15.84 9.11 7.05
N ASN A 624 -16.16 10.14 6.28
CA ASN A 624 -17.16 11.14 6.63
C ASN A 624 -17.90 11.56 5.35
N GLY A 625 -19.13 11.06 5.20
CA GLY A 625 -19.89 11.23 3.96
C GLY A 625 -19.11 10.71 2.74
N GLY A 626 -18.98 11.53 1.70
CA GLY A 626 -18.29 11.17 0.46
C GLY A 626 -16.76 11.18 0.51
N ASP A 627 -16.17 11.51 1.66
CA ASP A 627 -14.72 11.68 1.82
C ASP A 627 -14.15 10.59 2.75
N ALA A 628 -12.95 10.10 2.44
CA ALA A 628 -12.25 9.10 3.23
C ALA A 628 -10.74 9.34 3.25
N ASP A 629 -10.07 8.81 4.27
CA ASP A 629 -8.62 8.69 4.36
C ASP A 629 -8.24 7.29 4.84
N PHE A 630 -7.04 6.84 4.49
CA PHE A 630 -6.45 5.64 5.07
C PHE A 630 -4.92 5.73 5.14
N SER A 631 -4.36 4.93 6.04
CA SER A 631 -2.93 4.64 6.16
C SER A 631 -2.76 3.14 6.39
N LEU A 632 -1.91 2.50 5.58
CA LEU A 632 -1.34 1.18 5.84
C LEU A 632 0.13 1.35 6.23
N ARG A 633 0.54 0.78 7.36
CA ARG A 633 1.92 0.82 7.87
C ARG A 633 2.48 -0.57 8.11
N VAL A 634 3.72 -0.77 7.70
CA VAL A 634 4.53 -1.95 8.03
C VAL A 634 5.69 -1.47 8.89
N LEU A 635 5.79 -1.96 10.12
CA LEU A 635 6.79 -1.56 11.12
C LEU A 635 7.97 -2.51 11.13
N PHE A 636 9.15 -1.98 11.48
CA PHE A 636 10.41 -2.73 11.47
C PHE A 636 11.15 -2.64 12.81
N ASN A 637 11.63 -3.78 13.30
CA ASN A 637 12.49 -3.95 14.48
C ASN A 637 13.89 -3.37 14.24
#